data_AF-A0A1S3H583-F1
#
_entry.id   AF-A0A1S3H583-F1
#
_cell.length_a   1.000
_cell.length_b   1.000
_cell.length_c   1.000
_cell.angle_alpha   90.00
_cell.angle_beta   90.00
_cell.angle_gamma   90.00
#
_symmetry.space_group_name_H-M   'P 1'
#
loop_
_entity.id
_entity.type
_entity.pdbx_description
1 polymer ?
#
loop_
_entity_poly.entity_id
_entity_poly.type
_entity_poly.pdbx_seq_one_letter_code
_entity_poly.pdbx_strand_id
1 'polypeptide(L)'
;MGAVTVTRVEHEGEESRNPRRIWSKLISLGWYFYNAALNTYGNSWSRQKCVDWYKADRKNEAWQSELPACPCTLDQALADFGRWQADVACDMNTGSVCAFHVGAIHCVRSVQATSAGAGNQCCYRKDGMLMTTVDTFNGSTPDRSHAWGDRPYGTPPKVPALSHWIHDVVPFFYCCLWTGDSCHYYMEQRPTSDCKNYKPPKPAVVYGDPHLITLDGRLYTFNGKGEYLLLRDTQHNFLLQGRFGQTLTDVKATVIKSIAMREGALSDIIEVRINPPGSNWKRDLTILVNHEVKHFERKGERTQDFKGGVTVINNDPRRSSNITVYFECGIGVQATALEGLLNVVVMAPPSVKFQTQGLFGSWDDDASNDINGTSAVQIHNSSEQWRISEKSSLFTYGPRSYAFYQDLAFQPAAINFTAIPSRRPEVATLCGSNQQCAYDYVVTGDEAIARGTLAAARQYEILKERTKPVQACGILDIENSIKLVDNYLLGGKVAVTGCQPGYKLSGKNVSFTCSLNDTGAAAWSPLPTLTCVIEQEASNEAQIQYARTTATVLAVLLPTFFVFLVLGAGLTWWIHSRSRGVTKSRTPEDELAGGRQEGDGGEGHGMTAYHKENLYTLAEEDESYVFVNQAEIETLEKSNPNLNKSKESIGKSTHV
;
A
#
# COMPACT_ATOMS: atom_id res chain seq x y z
N MET A 1 -13.71 9.75 -21.90
CA MET A 1 -14.38 9.49 -20.59
C MET A 1 -15.56 10.43 -20.47
N GLY A 2 -16.60 10.03 -19.76
CA GLY A 2 -17.76 10.88 -19.49
C GLY A 2 -18.43 10.51 -18.18
N ALA A 3 -19.19 11.44 -17.61
CA ALA A 3 -20.14 11.18 -16.52
C ALA A 3 -21.52 11.58 -17.01
N VAL A 4 -22.49 10.69 -16.88
CA VAL A 4 -23.88 10.95 -17.25
C VAL A 4 -24.60 11.47 -16.01
N THR A 5 -25.35 12.57 -16.14
CA THR A 5 -26.21 13.06 -15.06
C THR A 5 -27.67 12.80 -15.42
N VAL A 6 -28.41 12.21 -14.50
CA VAL A 6 -29.87 12.12 -14.60
C VAL A 6 -30.44 13.18 -13.65
N THR A 7 -31.19 14.12 -14.22
CA THR A 7 -31.86 15.19 -13.46
C THR A 7 -33.36 14.97 -13.54
N ARG A 8 -34.04 14.95 -12.39
CA ARG A 8 -35.51 15.01 -12.39
C ARG A 8 -35.93 16.44 -12.68
N VAL A 9 -36.63 16.66 -13.79
CA VAL A 9 -37.29 17.93 -14.07
C VAL A 9 -38.56 17.96 -13.22
N GLU A 10 -38.61 18.83 -12.22
CA GLU A 10 -39.85 19.16 -11.49
C GLU A 10 -40.61 20.20 -12.35
N HIS A 11 -41.92 19.99 -12.53
CA HIS A 11 -42.76 20.83 -13.39
C HIS A 11 -42.73 22.31 -12.94
N GLU A 12 -42.84 23.22 -13.91
CA GLU A 12 -42.86 24.67 -13.74
C GLU A 12 -43.84 25.09 -12.62
N GLY A 13 -43.29 25.61 -11.51
CA GLY A 13 -44.09 26.16 -10.41
C GLY A 13 -43.38 26.21 -9.06
N GLU A 14 -42.39 25.35 -8.82
CA GLU A 14 -41.57 25.37 -7.59
C GLU A 14 -40.12 25.71 -7.92
N GLU A 15 -39.63 26.85 -7.41
CA GLU A 15 -38.20 27.17 -7.36
C GLU A 15 -37.48 26.20 -6.40
N SER A 16 -37.28 24.98 -6.86
CA SER A 16 -36.44 23.97 -6.25
C SER A 16 -34.97 24.40 -6.40
N ARG A 17 -34.43 25.06 -5.38
CA ARG A 17 -33.05 25.62 -5.34
C ARG A 17 -31.92 24.58 -5.48
N ASN A 18 -32.21 23.30 -5.68
CA ASN A 18 -31.22 22.28 -6.03
C ASN A 18 -31.92 21.05 -6.64
N PRO A 19 -31.94 20.89 -7.98
CA PRO A 19 -32.51 19.70 -8.59
C PRO A 19 -31.72 18.46 -8.15
N ARG A 20 -32.42 17.38 -7.77
CA ARG A 20 -31.77 16.10 -7.43
C ARG A 20 -31.09 15.54 -8.68
N ARG A 21 -29.75 15.49 -8.66
CA ARG A 21 -28.92 14.94 -9.74
C ARG A 21 -28.28 13.62 -9.28
N ILE A 22 -28.32 12.63 -10.15
CA ILE A 22 -27.58 11.37 -9.96
C ILE A 22 -26.52 11.32 -11.05
N TRP A 23 -25.25 11.24 -10.65
CA TRP A 23 -24.13 11.09 -11.57
C TRP A 23 -23.77 9.62 -11.74
N SER A 24 -23.52 9.19 -12.97
CA SER A 24 -22.87 7.90 -13.21
C SER A 24 -21.47 7.90 -12.64
N LYS A 25 -20.94 6.71 -12.35
CA LYS A 25 -19.49 6.55 -12.20
C LYS A 25 -18.78 6.96 -13.50
N LEU A 26 -17.49 7.24 -13.42
CA LEU A 26 -16.67 7.40 -14.62
C LEU A 26 -16.66 6.09 -15.41
N ILE A 27 -17.01 6.19 -16.69
CA ILE A 27 -17.02 5.03 -17.60
C ILE A 27 -15.83 5.15 -18.55
N SER A 28 -14.99 4.11 -18.57
CA SER A 28 -13.95 3.95 -19.59
C SER A 28 -14.59 3.53 -20.90
N LEU A 29 -14.58 4.43 -21.89
CA LEU A 29 -15.05 4.15 -23.25
C LEU A 29 -13.90 3.76 -24.19
N GLY A 30 -12.70 3.52 -23.64
CA GLY A 30 -11.50 3.26 -24.44
C GLY A 30 -11.65 2.03 -25.35
N TRP A 31 -12.23 0.94 -24.84
CA TRP A 31 -12.47 -0.29 -25.61
C TRP A 31 -13.47 -0.08 -26.75
N TYR A 32 -14.53 0.72 -26.51
CA TYR A 32 -15.55 1.01 -27.51
C TYR A 32 -14.95 1.75 -28.71
N PHE A 33 -14.04 2.69 -28.45
CA PHE A 33 -13.35 3.45 -29.49
C PHE A 33 -12.04 2.79 -29.96
N TYR A 34 -11.64 1.66 -29.39
CA TYR A 34 -10.36 1.02 -29.67
C TYR A 34 -10.22 0.63 -31.15
N ASN A 35 -11.22 -0.09 -31.68
CA ASN A 35 -11.23 -0.50 -33.09
C ASN A 35 -11.34 0.69 -34.05
N ALA A 36 -12.12 1.72 -33.68
CA ALA A 36 -12.21 2.94 -34.46
C ALA A 36 -10.86 3.69 -34.51
N ALA A 37 -10.16 3.74 -33.37
CA ALA A 37 -8.83 4.33 -33.27
C ALA A 37 -7.78 3.54 -34.05
N LEU A 38 -7.80 2.21 -33.96
CA LEU A 38 -6.94 1.33 -34.78
C LEU A 38 -7.14 1.58 -36.28
N ASN A 39 -8.40 1.65 -36.73
CA ASN A 39 -8.73 1.88 -38.14
C ASN A 39 -8.29 3.27 -38.63
N THR A 40 -8.33 4.28 -37.75
CA THR A 40 -8.03 5.67 -38.12
C THR A 40 -6.54 5.98 -38.05
N TYR A 41 -5.85 5.49 -37.02
CA TYR A 41 -4.48 5.88 -36.66
C TYR A 41 -3.44 4.77 -36.87
N GLY A 42 -3.87 3.56 -37.26
CA GLY A 42 -3.00 2.41 -37.52
C GLY A 42 -2.48 1.74 -36.26
N ASN A 43 -1.86 0.56 -36.40
CA ASN A 43 -1.52 -0.33 -35.28
C ASN A 43 -0.59 0.26 -34.21
N SER A 44 0.20 1.29 -34.53
CA SER A 44 1.14 1.91 -33.59
C SER A 44 0.54 3.05 -32.77
N TRP A 45 -0.74 3.39 -32.95
CA TRP A 45 -1.34 4.58 -32.33
C TRP A 45 -1.23 4.59 -30.80
N SER A 46 -1.49 3.45 -30.15
CA SER A 46 -1.47 3.33 -28.69
C SER A 46 -0.05 3.49 -28.15
N ARG A 47 0.93 2.90 -28.84
CA ARG A 47 2.35 3.07 -28.53
C ARG A 47 2.79 4.52 -28.70
N GLN A 48 2.38 5.18 -29.78
CA GLN A 48 2.70 6.59 -30.00
C GLN A 48 2.11 7.48 -28.89
N LYS A 49 0.86 7.23 -28.48
CA LYS A 49 0.24 7.92 -27.34
C LYS A 49 1.00 7.70 -26.04
N CYS A 50 1.48 6.47 -25.79
CA CYS A 50 2.32 6.18 -24.63
C CYS A 50 3.62 6.99 -24.63
N VAL A 51 4.34 6.99 -25.75
CA VAL A 51 5.60 7.72 -25.91
C VAL A 51 5.40 9.23 -25.80
N ASP A 52 4.33 9.77 -26.39
CA ASP A 52 4.01 11.20 -26.32
C ASP A 52 3.68 11.64 -24.89
N TRP A 53 2.89 10.83 -24.17
CA TRP A 53 2.60 11.05 -22.76
C TRP A 53 3.87 11.01 -21.91
N TYR A 54 4.69 9.98 -22.08
CA TYR A 54 5.95 9.82 -21.35
C TYR A 54 6.87 11.05 -21.51
N LYS A 55 7.04 11.53 -22.75
CA LYS A 55 7.82 12.74 -23.04
C LYS A 55 7.23 14.01 -22.41
N ALA A 56 5.91 14.07 -22.24
CA ALA A 56 5.24 15.21 -21.63
C ALA A 56 5.30 15.15 -20.10
N ASP A 57 5.10 13.97 -19.52
CA ASP A 57 5.03 13.74 -18.07
C ASP A 57 6.40 13.93 -17.42
N ARG A 58 7.47 13.40 -18.04
CA ARG A 58 8.86 13.51 -17.58
C ARG A 58 9.38 14.95 -17.44
N LYS A 59 8.68 15.93 -18.01
CA LYS A 59 9.03 17.35 -17.84
C LYS A 59 8.79 17.84 -16.40
N ASN A 60 8.00 17.12 -15.60
CA ASN A 60 7.70 17.48 -14.23
C ASN A 60 7.60 16.22 -13.35
N GLU A 61 8.70 15.90 -12.67
CA GLU A 61 8.80 14.78 -11.72
C GLU A 61 8.82 15.24 -10.25
N ALA A 62 8.79 16.57 -10.01
CA ALA A 62 8.90 17.14 -8.66
C ALA A 62 7.77 16.71 -7.71
N TRP A 63 6.62 16.29 -8.25
CA TRP A 63 5.50 15.79 -7.45
C TRP A 63 5.81 14.48 -6.70
N GLN A 64 6.84 13.74 -7.12
CA GLN A 64 7.20 12.44 -6.52
C GLN A 64 7.96 12.58 -5.20
N SER A 65 8.58 13.74 -4.91
CA SER A 65 9.46 13.89 -3.74
C SER A 65 8.73 13.94 -2.39
N GLU A 66 7.43 14.22 -2.39
CA GLU A 66 6.60 14.34 -1.18
C GLU A 66 5.75 13.08 -0.90
N LEU A 67 5.93 12.02 -1.68
CA LEU A 67 5.10 10.82 -1.56
C LEU A 67 5.38 10.08 -0.25
N PRO A 68 4.35 9.62 0.48
CA PRO A 68 4.55 8.78 1.64
C PRO A 68 5.16 7.43 1.23
N ALA A 69 6.15 6.96 1.99
CA ALA A 69 6.75 5.64 1.81
C ALA A 69 5.72 4.53 2.03
N CYS A 70 5.69 3.52 1.15
CA CYS A 70 4.77 2.38 1.31
C CYS A 70 5.07 1.58 2.57
N PRO A 71 4.07 1.06 3.29
CA PRO A 71 4.29 0.06 4.33
C PRO A 71 5.03 -1.15 3.75
N CYS A 72 5.98 -1.70 4.49
CA CYS A 72 6.79 -2.83 3.99
C CYS A 72 5.99 -4.11 3.84
N THR A 73 4.97 -4.31 4.69
CA THR A 73 4.13 -5.50 4.69
C THR A 73 2.64 -5.16 4.62
N LEU A 74 1.85 -6.09 4.11
CA LEU A 74 0.38 -5.99 4.10
C LEU A 74 -0.17 -5.81 5.51
N ASP A 75 0.39 -6.50 6.50
CA ASP A 75 0.00 -6.35 7.90
C ASP A 75 0.20 -4.92 8.42
N GLN A 76 1.33 -4.29 8.09
CA GLN A 76 1.58 -2.88 8.42
C GLN A 76 0.60 -1.96 7.70
N ALA A 77 0.29 -2.23 6.43
CA ALA A 77 -0.65 -1.43 5.64
C ALA A 77 -2.08 -1.49 6.20
N LEU A 78 -2.53 -2.67 6.63
CA LEU A 78 -3.86 -2.85 7.24
C LEU A 78 -3.94 -2.24 8.64
N ALA A 79 -2.83 -2.20 9.38
CA ALA A 79 -2.80 -1.59 10.70
C ALA A 79 -2.76 -0.05 10.61
N ASP A 80 -2.00 0.51 9.67
CA ASP A 80 -1.86 1.97 9.51
C ASP A 80 -3.04 2.61 8.77
N PHE A 81 -4.24 2.37 9.30
CA PHE A 81 -5.46 2.92 8.74
C PHE A 81 -5.47 4.45 8.78
N GLY A 82 -4.74 5.09 9.71
CA GLY A 82 -4.62 6.56 9.80
C GLY A 82 -4.09 7.21 8.53
N ARG A 83 -3.20 6.54 7.81
CA ARG A 83 -2.55 7.06 6.60
C ARG A 83 -2.89 6.29 5.33
N TRP A 84 -3.41 5.06 5.45
CA TRP A 84 -3.68 4.16 4.34
C TRP A 84 -5.11 3.61 4.38
N GLN A 85 -5.74 3.55 3.21
CA GLN A 85 -7.07 2.99 3.05
C GLN A 85 -7.06 1.96 1.92
N ALA A 86 -7.83 0.88 2.07
CA ALA A 86 -8.00 -0.14 1.04
C ALA A 86 -8.43 0.49 -0.30
N ASP A 87 -7.75 0.08 -1.37
CA ASP A 87 -8.18 0.39 -2.73
C ASP A 87 -9.40 -0.45 -3.07
N VAL A 88 -10.52 0.22 -3.37
CA VAL A 88 -11.77 -0.43 -3.78
C VAL A 88 -11.62 -1.31 -5.02
N ALA A 89 -10.63 -1.06 -5.87
CA ALA A 89 -10.34 -1.86 -7.06
C ALA A 89 -9.43 -3.07 -6.75
N CYS A 90 -8.87 -3.19 -5.55
CA CYS A 90 -8.03 -4.31 -5.13
C CYS A 90 -8.14 -4.52 -3.61
N ASP A 91 -9.34 -4.87 -3.14
CA ASP A 91 -9.61 -5.18 -1.74
C ASP A 91 -9.88 -6.68 -1.55
N MET A 92 -9.07 -7.34 -0.72
CA MET A 92 -9.16 -8.77 -0.42
C MET A 92 -10.48 -9.14 0.26
N ASN A 93 -11.15 -8.18 0.91
CA ASN A 93 -12.42 -8.39 1.60
C ASN A 93 -13.64 -8.30 0.67
N THR A 94 -13.43 -7.91 -0.60
CA THR A 94 -14.51 -7.70 -1.58
C THR A 94 -14.49 -8.70 -2.74
N GLY A 95 -13.54 -9.65 -2.74
CA GLY A 95 -13.36 -10.58 -3.85
C GLY A 95 -12.79 -9.95 -5.12
N SER A 96 -12.13 -8.79 -5.01
CA SER A 96 -11.51 -8.13 -6.16
C SER A 96 -10.40 -8.97 -6.79
N VAL A 97 -10.30 -8.92 -8.12
CA VAL A 97 -9.26 -9.58 -8.92
C VAL A 97 -8.02 -8.71 -9.17
N CYS A 98 -7.98 -7.49 -8.63
CA CYS A 98 -6.83 -6.58 -8.75
C CYS A 98 -6.37 -6.36 -10.21
N ALA A 99 -7.29 -6.00 -11.10
CA ALA A 99 -7.09 -6.03 -12.56
C ALA A 99 -5.88 -5.20 -13.08
N PHE A 100 -5.48 -4.15 -12.37
CA PHE A 100 -4.33 -3.30 -12.72
C PHE A 100 -3.00 -3.78 -12.09
N HIS A 101 -3.06 -4.71 -11.14
CA HIS A 101 -1.92 -5.21 -10.38
C HIS A 101 -2.01 -6.73 -10.24
N VAL A 102 -1.88 -7.44 -11.36
CA VAL A 102 -1.97 -8.90 -11.40
C VAL A 102 -0.93 -9.52 -10.46
N GLY A 103 -1.38 -10.40 -9.57
CA GLY A 103 -0.56 -11.04 -8.54
C GLY A 103 -0.64 -10.36 -7.17
N ALA A 104 -1.20 -9.16 -7.08
CA ALA A 104 -1.59 -8.55 -5.81
C ALA A 104 -2.85 -9.24 -5.25
N ILE A 105 -2.95 -9.32 -3.93
CA ILE A 105 -4.19 -9.71 -3.23
C ILE A 105 -4.88 -8.50 -2.58
N HIS A 106 -4.14 -7.42 -2.33
CA HIS A 106 -4.64 -6.22 -1.71
C HIS A 106 -3.76 -5.02 -2.10
N CYS A 107 -4.39 -3.87 -2.33
CA CYS A 107 -3.70 -2.59 -2.41
C CYS A 107 -4.31 -1.60 -1.42
N VAL A 108 -3.49 -0.67 -0.96
CA VAL A 108 -3.91 0.50 -0.18
C VAL A 108 -3.51 1.78 -0.91
N ARG A 109 -4.26 2.86 -0.70
CA ARG A 109 -3.94 4.21 -1.15
C ARG A 109 -3.70 5.12 0.04
N SER A 110 -2.81 6.09 -0.12
CA SER A 110 -2.65 7.16 0.85
C SER A 110 -3.99 7.85 1.07
N VAL A 111 -4.36 8.16 2.31
CA VAL A 111 -5.61 8.88 2.62
C VAL A 111 -5.50 10.35 2.19
N GLN A 112 -4.35 10.96 2.46
CA GLN A 112 -4.09 12.37 2.17
C GLN A 112 -3.30 12.52 0.88
N ALA A 113 -3.63 13.55 0.11
CA ALA A 113 -2.85 13.98 -1.03
C ALA A 113 -1.62 14.79 -0.57
N THR A 114 -0.56 14.80 -1.38
CA THR A 114 0.57 15.70 -1.20
C THR A 114 0.20 17.14 -1.56
N SER A 115 1.07 18.11 -1.28
CA SER A 115 0.83 19.51 -1.65
C SER A 115 0.63 19.72 -3.16
N ALA A 116 1.29 18.87 -3.95
CA ALA A 116 1.18 18.78 -5.41
C ALA A 116 -0.14 18.12 -5.89
N GLY A 117 -0.96 17.60 -4.98
CA GLY A 117 -2.18 16.84 -5.28
C GLY A 117 -1.91 15.39 -5.69
N ALA A 118 -0.72 14.86 -5.41
CA ALA A 118 -0.35 13.47 -5.72
C ALA A 118 -0.77 12.51 -4.61
N GLY A 119 -0.82 11.22 -4.92
CA GLY A 119 -1.12 10.13 -4.00
C GLY A 119 -0.17 8.96 -4.17
N ASN A 120 -0.24 7.98 -3.29
CA ASN A 120 0.52 6.76 -3.43
C ASN A 120 -0.38 5.52 -3.32
N GLN A 121 -0.15 4.51 -4.15
CA GLN A 121 -0.84 3.22 -4.10
C GLN A 121 0.17 2.10 -3.90
N CYS A 122 -0.01 1.33 -2.81
CA CYS A 122 0.88 0.26 -2.39
C CYS A 122 0.15 -1.07 -2.49
N CYS A 123 0.67 -1.99 -3.29
CA CYS A 123 0.08 -3.28 -3.60
C CYS A 123 0.93 -4.44 -3.06
N TYR A 124 0.26 -5.45 -2.51
CA TYR A 124 0.89 -6.55 -1.79
C TYR A 124 0.54 -7.90 -2.40
N ARG A 125 1.55 -8.76 -2.52
CA ARG A 125 1.37 -10.16 -2.93
C ARG A 125 0.77 -10.99 -1.80
N LYS A 126 0.46 -12.25 -2.11
CA LYS A 126 -0.09 -13.23 -1.16
C LYS A 126 0.80 -13.50 0.06
N ASP A 127 2.11 -13.36 -0.06
CA ASP A 127 3.07 -13.47 1.05
C ASP A 127 3.17 -12.19 1.91
N GLY A 128 2.37 -11.18 1.59
CA GLY A 128 2.32 -9.91 2.32
C GLY A 128 3.43 -8.93 1.95
N MET A 129 4.27 -9.20 0.94
CA MET A 129 5.35 -8.32 0.52
C MET A 129 4.90 -7.27 -0.51
N LEU A 130 5.46 -6.07 -0.40
CA LEU A 130 5.24 -4.96 -1.33
C LEU A 130 5.71 -5.33 -2.75
N MET A 131 4.85 -5.12 -3.74
CA MET A 131 5.18 -5.28 -5.16
C MET A 131 5.82 -4.00 -5.70
N THR A 132 6.91 -4.11 -6.46
CA THR A 132 7.63 -2.94 -6.98
C THR A 132 7.60 -2.86 -8.49
N THR A 133 7.61 -1.65 -9.04
CA THR A 133 7.58 -1.41 -10.49
C THR A 133 8.86 -1.84 -11.21
N VAL A 134 9.98 -1.91 -10.49
CA VAL A 134 11.27 -2.40 -11.06
C VAL A 134 11.31 -3.91 -11.23
N ASP A 135 10.43 -4.65 -10.55
CA ASP A 135 10.37 -6.12 -10.62
C ASP A 135 9.24 -6.61 -11.52
N THR A 136 8.15 -5.83 -11.59
CA THR A 136 6.97 -6.19 -12.37
C THR A 136 6.17 -4.97 -12.77
N PHE A 137 5.60 -5.02 -13.99
CA PHE A 137 4.62 -4.05 -14.49
C PHE A 137 3.28 -4.10 -13.75
N ASN A 138 3.13 -4.94 -12.72
CA ASN A 138 1.98 -4.98 -11.82
C ASN A 138 2.30 -4.36 -10.45
N GLY A 139 3.44 -3.67 -10.33
CA GLY A 139 3.95 -3.12 -9.08
C GLY A 139 3.09 -2.02 -8.48
N SER A 140 3.46 -1.60 -7.27
CA SER A 140 2.87 -0.45 -6.58
C SER A 140 3.22 0.84 -7.31
N THR A 141 2.24 1.62 -7.72
CA THR A 141 2.45 2.83 -8.50
C THR A 141 1.96 4.05 -7.74
N PRO A 142 2.75 5.13 -7.61
CA PRO A 142 2.20 6.38 -7.14
C PRO A 142 1.20 6.96 -8.13
N ASP A 143 0.36 7.87 -7.69
CA ASP A 143 -0.59 8.59 -8.52
C ASP A 143 -0.15 10.04 -8.63
N ARG A 144 0.06 10.56 -9.84
CA ARG A 144 0.33 11.98 -10.03
C ARG A 144 -0.84 12.84 -9.57
N SER A 145 -2.06 12.32 -9.69
CA SER A 145 -3.26 12.92 -9.15
C SER A 145 -3.93 11.94 -8.20
N HIS A 146 -4.05 12.33 -6.93
CA HIS A 146 -4.68 11.53 -5.89
C HIS A 146 -6.08 11.07 -6.33
N ALA A 147 -6.40 9.78 -6.13
CA ALA A 147 -7.65 9.18 -6.62
C ALA A 147 -8.91 9.89 -6.08
N TRP A 148 -8.84 10.35 -4.83
CA TRP A 148 -9.91 11.10 -4.17
C TRP A 148 -9.74 12.63 -4.29
N GLY A 149 -8.77 13.08 -5.09
CA GLY A 149 -8.43 14.49 -5.29
C GLY A 149 -7.74 15.11 -4.07
N ASP A 150 -7.59 16.42 -4.12
CA ASP A 150 -7.03 17.24 -3.04
C ASP A 150 -7.89 18.50 -2.85
N ARG A 151 -8.04 18.94 -1.61
CA ARG A 151 -8.89 20.09 -1.28
C ARG A 151 -8.09 21.39 -1.53
N PRO A 152 -8.70 22.43 -2.13
CA PRO A 152 -10.00 22.47 -2.78
C PRO A 152 -9.99 21.79 -4.17
N TYR A 153 -11.05 21.04 -4.46
CA TYR A 153 -11.22 20.20 -5.66
C TYR A 153 -11.40 20.96 -7.00
N GLY A 154 -11.04 22.24 -7.06
CA GLY A 154 -11.44 23.17 -8.14
C GLY A 154 -10.49 23.25 -9.33
N THR A 155 -9.28 22.69 -9.25
CA THR A 155 -8.25 22.83 -10.30
C THR A 155 -7.49 21.53 -10.52
N PRO A 156 -7.21 21.09 -11.76
CA PRO A 156 -6.25 20.02 -12.01
C PRO A 156 -4.88 20.33 -11.37
N PRO A 157 -4.16 19.34 -10.81
CA PRO A 157 -4.45 17.90 -10.74
C PRO A 157 -5.37 17.46 -9.58
N LYS A 158 -6.05 18.40 -8.90
CA LYS A 158 -6.74 18.15 -7.62
C LYS A 158 -8.20 17.71 -7.74
N VAL A 159 -8.76 17.66 -8.95
CA VAL A 159 -10.17 17.26 -9.17
C VAL A 159 -10.31 15.75 -8.92
N PRO A 160 -11.13 15.30 -7.95
CA PRO A 160 -11.32 13.90 -7.61
C PRO A 160 -11.75 13.07 -8.82
N ALA A 161 -11.23 11.84 -8.89
CA ALA A 161 -11.42 10.87 -9.96
C ALA A 161 -10.97 11.35 -11.36
N LEU A 162 -11.44 12.48 -11.88
CA LEU A 162 -11.13 12.92 -13.24
C LEU A 162 -9.63 13.21 -13.46
N SER A 163 -8.96 13.87 -12.52
CA SER A 163 -7.52 14.14 -12.64
C SER A 163 -6.72 12.85 -12.57
N HIS A 164 -7.03 11.98 -11.60
CA HIS A 164 -6.43 10.65 -11.46
C HIS A 164 -6.59 9.82 -12.74
N TRP A 165 -7.77 9.85 -13.34
CA TRP A 165 -7.99 9.13 -14.58
C TRP A 165 -7.17 9.67 -15.75
N ILE A 166 -7.08 11.00 -15.89
CA ILE A 166 -6.29 11.62 -16.97
C ILE A 166 -4.80 11.34 -16.81
N HIS A 167 -4.29 11.43 -15.58
CA HIS A 167 -2.85 11.40 -15.31
C HIS A 167 -2.29 10.00 -15.06
N ASP A 168 -3.10 9.05 -14.58
CA ASP A 168 -2.62 7.75 -14.09
C ASP A 168 -3.36 6.58 -14.73
N VAL A 169 -4.70 6.62 -14.82
CA VAL A 169 -5.47 5.46 -15.35
C VAL A 169 -5.42 5.35 -16.87
N VAL A 170 -5.73 6.44 -17.60
CA VAL A 170 -5.73 6.43 -19.08
C VAL A 170 -4.36 6.10 -19.65
N PRO A 171 -3.25 6.62 -19.10
CA PRO A 171 -1.92 6.23 -19.55
C PRO A 171 -1.60 4.75 -19.40
N PHE A 172 -2.08 4.14 -18.32
CA PHE A 172 -1.92 2.71 -18.13
C PHE A 172 -2.59 1.89 -19.25
N PHE A 173 -3.76 2.32 -19.74
CA PHE A 173 -4.44 1.64 -20.85
C PHE A 173 -3.57 1.57 -22.11
N TYR A 174 -3.07 2.71 -22.60
CA TYR A 174 -2.32 2.72 -23.85
C TYR A 174 -0.87 2.24 -23.71
N CYS A 175 -0.28 2.31 -22.51
CA CYS A 175 1.09 1.85 -22.26
C CYS A 175 1.17 0.36 -21.90
N CYS A 176 0.22 -0.16 -21.13
CA CYS A 176 0.33 -1.50 -20.52
C CYS A 176 -0.74 -2.47 -21.03
N LEU A 177 -2.00 -2.04 -21.16
CA LEU A 177 -3.10 -2.96 -21.51
C LEU A 177 -3.26 -3.19 -23.03
N TRP A 178 -3.04 -2.18 -23.86
CA TRP A 178 -3.30 -2.27 -25.30
C TRP A 178 -2.08 -2.63 -26.16
N THR A 179 -0.87 -2.30 -25.71
CA THR A 179 0.38 -2.58 -26.45
C THR A 179 1.18 -3.72 -25.86
N GLY A 180 1.16 -3.90 -24.53
CA GLY A 180 1.91 -4.90 -23.77
C GLY A 180 3.43 -4.66 -23.71
N ASP A 181 4.04 -4.16 -24.78
CA ASP A 181 5.51 -3.99 -24.92
C ASP A 181 6.03 -2.62 -24.43
N SER A 182 5.14 -1.67 -24.16
CA SER A 182 5.47 -0.27 -23.87
C SER A 182 5.28 0.11 -22.40
N CYS A 183 4.96 -0.86 -21.53
CA CYS A 183 4.59 -0.58 -20.14
C CYS A 183 5.75 -0.03 -19.30
N HIS A 184 6.99 -0.30 -19.70
CA HIS A 184 8.19 0.25 -19.06
C HIS A 184 8.16 1.79 -19.01
N TYR A 185 7.63 2.47 -20.04
CA TYR A 185 7.47 3.93 -20.03
C TYR A 185 6.57 4.41 -18.88
N TYR A 186 5.51 3.66 -18.58
CA TYR A 186 4.62 3.99 -17.47
C TYR A 186 5.30 3.77 -16.12
N MET A 187 5.93 2.61 -15.95
CA MET A 187 6.57 2.23 -14.69
C MET A 187 7.75 3.10 -14.31
N GLU A 188 8.49 3.60 -15.29
CA GLU A 188 9.56 4.56 -15.07
C GLU A 188 9.03 5.92 -14.58
N GLN A 189 7.84 6.33 -15.03
CA GLN A 189 7.22 7.59 -14.62
C GLN A 189 6.40 7.46 -13.34
N ARG A 190 6.12 6.23 -12.91
CA ARG A 190 5.43 5.89 -11.67
C ARG A 190 6.28 4.92 -10.84
N PRO A 191 7.51 5.29 -10.44
CA PRO A 191 8.36 4.41 -9.66
C PRO A 191 7.74 4.16 -8.28
N THR A 192 7.80 2.93 -7.79
CA THR A 192 7.31 2.60 -6.44
C THR A 192 8.04 3.44 -5.39
N SER A 193 7.28 4.12 -4.53
CA SER A 193 7.82 4.70 -3.29
C SER A 193 8.07 3.55 -2.30
N ASP A 194 9.33 3.16 -2.15
CA ASP A 194 9.70 1.99 -1.37
C ASP A 194 9.44 2.15 0.13
N CYS A 195 9.69 1.08 0.89
CA CYS A 195 9.39 1.05 2.31
C CYS A 195 10.59 1.39 3.21
N LYS A 196 11.74 1.75 2.65
CA LYS A 196 12.98 1.97 3.42
C LYS A 196 12.82 3.05 4.49
N ASN A 197 12.04 4.08 4.16
CA ASN A 197 11.77 5.22 5.05
C ASN A 197 10.40 5.11 5.75
N TYR A 198 9.67 4.03 5.53
CA TYR A 198 8.40 3.81 6.22
C TYR A 198 8.64 3.54 7.70
N LYS A 199 7.89 4.26 8.53
CA LYS A 199 7.87 4.08 9.97
C LYS A 199 6.42 3.77 10.38
N PRO A 200 6.15 2.64 11.06
CA PRO A 200 4.80 2.27 11.44
C PRO A 200 4.23 3.25 12.49
N PRO A 201 2.89 3.39 12.55
CA PRO A 201 2.23 4.17 13.60
C PRO A 201 2.30 3.46 14.95
N LYS A 202 1.98 4.19 16.02
CA LYS A 202 1.80 3.61 17.36
C LYS A 202 0.32 3.51 17.71
N PRO A 203 -0.15 2.33 18.16
CA PRO A 203 -1.51 2.17 18.66
C PRO A 203 -1.63 2.69 20.10
N ALA A 204 -2.71 3.42 20.39
CA ALA A 204 -3.22 3.62 21.75
C ALA A 204 -4.69 3.21 21.80
N VAL A 205 -5.13 2.64 22.91
CA VAL A 205 -6.49 2.06 23.00
C VAL A 205 -7.18 2.37 24.31
N VAL A 206 -8.51 2.43 24.27
CA VAL A 206 -9.38 2.40 25.45
C VAL A 206 -10.54 1.43 25.20
N TYR A 207 -10.79 0.53 26.16
CA TYR A 207 -11.79 -0.54 26.07
C TYR A 207 -12.18 -1.04 27.47
N GLY A 208 -13.27 -1.79 27.60
CA GLY A 208 -13.69 -2.37 28.89
C GLY A 208 -14.05 -1.33 29.97
N ASP A 209 -13.74 -1.64 31.24
CA ASP A 209 -14.07 -0.83 32.44
C ASP A 209 -12.94 0.10 32.95
N PRO A 210 -12.77 1.23 32.26
CA PRO A 210 -11.96 1.23 31.08
C PRO A 210 -10.48 0.93 31.39
N HIS A 211 -9.92 0.07 30.55
CA HIS A 211 -8.49 -0.18 30.42
C HIS A 211 -7.94 0.65 29.28
N LEU A 212 -6.79 1.27 29.52
CA LEU A 212 -6.08 2.08 28.54
C LEU A 212 -4.69 1.54 28.33
N ILE A 213 -4.21 1.70 27.09
CA ILE A 213 -2.82 1.47 26.73
C ILE A 213 -2.32 2.71 26.01
N THR A 214 -1.24 3.31 26.54
CA THR A 214 -0.61 4.52 26.00
C THR A 214 0.16 4.23 24.71
N LEU A 215 0.60 5.29 24.04
CA LEU A 215 1.41 5.19 22.82
C LEU A 215 2.75 4.49 23.05
N ASP A 216 3.28 4.54 24.28
CA ASP A 216 4.50 3.83 24.70
C ASP A 216 4.22 2.45 25.33
N GLY A 217 2.95 2.02 25.35
CA GLY A 217 2.54 0.69 25.75
C GLY A 217 2.29 0.51 27.25
N ARG A 218 2.15 1.60 28.02
CA ARG A 218 1.76 1.54 29.43
C ARG A 218 0.29 1.10 29.53
N LEU A 219 0.07 -0.14 29.99
CA LEU A 219 -1.25 -0.66 30.31
C LEU A 219 -1.68 -0.28 31.73
N TYR A 220 -2.89 0.26 31.87
CA TYR A 220 -3.47 0.61 33.15
C TYR A 220 -5.01 0.66 33.13
N THR A 221 -5.62 0.77 34.32
CA THR A 221 -7.07 0.94 34.50
C THR A 221 -7.37 2.32 35.06
N PHE A 222 -8.33 3.03 34.47
CA PHE A 222 -8.70 4.38 34.90
C PHE A 222 -10.21 4.51 35.03
N ASN A 223 -10.71 4.71 36.25
CA ASN A 223 -12.14 4.70 36.49
C ASN A 223 -12.64 6.08 36.92
N GLY A 224 -12.84 6.96 35.93
CA GLY A 224 -13.36 8.31 36.12
C GLY A 224 -14.75 8.48 35.49
N LYS A 225 -15.63 9.24 36.13
CA LYS A 225 -16.95 9.60 35.59
C LYS A 225 -16.96 11.08 35.21
N GLY A 226 -16.98 11.33 33.92
CA GLY A 226 -16.69 12.66 33.39
C GLY A 226 -16.25 12.67 31.94
N GLU A 227 -15.75 13.82 31.52
CA GLU A 227 -15.17 14.02 30.20
C GLU A 227 -13.69 14.36 30.36
N TYR A 228 -12.83 13.67 29.61
CA TYR A 228 -11.38 13.73 29.77
C TYR A 228 -10.69 13.84 28.41
N LEU A 229 -9.51 14.45 28.41
CA LEU A 229 -8.62 14.48 27.25
C LEU A 229 -7.93 13.13 27.10
N LEU A 230 -8.24 12.41 26.02
CA LEU A 230 -7.56 11.15 25.69
C LEU A 230 -6.22 11.43 25.02
N LEU A 231 -6.23 12.27 23.99
CA LEU A 231 -5.04 12.64 23.23
C LEU A 231 -5.14 14.09 22.77
N ARG A 232 -4.07 14.84 22.98
CA ARG A 232 -3.78 16.10 22.31
C ARG A 232 -2.47 15.93 21.56
N ASP A 233 -2.41 16.42 20.34
CA ASP A 233 -1.14 16.73 19.67
C ASP A 233 -0.99 18.24 19.56
N THR A 234 0.11 18.77 20.11
CA THR A 234 0.38 20.20 20.16
C THR A 234 0.85 20.78 18.83
N GLN A 235 1.37 19.96 17.93
CA GLN A 235 1.87 20.43 16.64
C GLN A 235 0.73 20.75 15.66
N HIS A 236 -0.25 19.85 15.53
CA HIS A 236 -1.36 20.00 14.58
C HIS A 236 -2.65 20.47 15.25
N ASN A 237 -2.63 20.75 16.56
CA ASN A 237 -3.79 21.11 17.37
C ASN A 237 -4.92 20.06 17.31
N PHE A 238 -4.54 18.79 17.22
CA PHE A 238 -5.48 17.67 17.30
C PHE A 238 -5.94 17.45 18.74
N LEU A 239 -7.24 17.20 18.92
CA LEU A 239 -7.85 16.87 20.20
C LEU A 239 -8.75 15.64 20.02
N LEU A 240 -8.62 14.69 20.93
CA LEU A 240 -9.51 13.56 21.13
C LEU A 240 -9.94 13.54 22.60
N GLN A 241 -11.24 13.62 22.83
CA GLN A 241 -11.87 13.61 24.14
C GLN A 241 -12.72 12.36 24.32
N GLY A 242 -12.76 11.83 25.54
CA GLY A 242 -13.56 10.67 25.92
C GLY A 242 -14.55 11.02 27.02
N ARG A 243 -15.81 10.64 26.84
CA ARG A 243 -16.85 10.72 27.87
C ARG A 243 -17.03 9.35 28.51
N PHE A 244 -16.77 9.27 29.80
CA PHE A 244 -16.87 8.07 30.61
C PHE A 244 -18.09 8.14 31.53
N GLY A 245 -18.83 7.04 31.64
CA GLY A 245 -20.00 6.95 32.48
C GLY A 245 -20.26 5.54 32.97
N GLN A 246 -20.99 5.42 34.08
CA GLN A 246 -21.36 4.13 34.63
C GLN A 246 -22.32 3.38 33.69
N THR A 247 -22.11 2.07 33.55
CA THR A 247 -23.09 1.18 32.88
C THR A 247 -24.17 0.72 33.85
N LEU A 248 -23.82 0.49 35.12
CA LEU A 248 -24.72 0.10 36.20
C LEU A 248 -24.58 1.10 37.34
N THR A 249 -25.69 1.62 37.87
CA THR A 249 -25.69 2.69 38.89
C THR A 249 -25.01 2.28 40.19
N ASP A 250 -25.08 1.00 40.53
CA ASP A 250 -24.61 0.46 41.82
C ASP A 250 -23.18 -0.08 41.75
N VAL A 251 -22.55 -0.03 40.58
CA VAL A 251 -21.18 -0.51 40.36
C VAL A 251 -20.22 0.67 40.21
N LYS A 252 -19.09 0.62 40.92
CA LYS A 252 -17.99 1.60 40.82
C LYS A 252 -17.10 1.34 39.60
N ALA A 253 -17.76 1.23 38.45
CA ALA A 253 -17.22 0.92 37.13
C ALA A 253 -17.69 1.95 36.12
N THR A 254 -16.82 2.37 35.21
CA THR A 254 -17.15 3.30 34.13
C THR A 254 -16.73 2.71 32.80
N VAL A 255 -17.46 3.03 31.75
CA VAL A 255 -17.06 2.69 30.38
C VAL A 255 -17.06 3.94 29.53
N ILE A 256 -16.30 3.93 28.45
CA ILE A 256 -16.38 5.00 27.47
C ILE A 256 -17.72 4.92 26.75
N LYS A 257 -18.44 6.05 26.71
CA LYS A 257 -19.79 6.17 26.10
C LYS A 257 -19.75 6.99 24.81
N SER A 258 -18.78 7.88 24.68
CA SER A 258 -18.63 8.74 23.52
C SER A 258 -17.20 9.21 23.37
N ILE A 259 -16.79 9.43 22.13
CA ILE A 259 -15.59 10.21 21.79
C ILE A 259 -15.98 11.43 20.96
N ALA A 260 -15.24 12.52 21.13
CA ALA A 260 -15.36 13.71 20.31
C ALA A 260 -13.96 14.22 19.94
N MET A 261 -13.80 14.65 18.69
CA MET A 261 -12.48 14.89 18.10
C MET A 261 -12.50 16.02 17.08
N ARG A 262 -11.36 16.72 16.95
CA ARG A 262 -11.16 17.83 16.02
C ARG A 262 -9.66 18.08 15.77
N GLU A 263 -9.30 18.53 14.56
CA GLU A 263 -7.95 19.00 14.22
C GLU A 263 -7.92 20.51 13.91
N GLY A 264 -7.39 21.30 14.83
CA GLY A 264 -7.38 22.76 14.67
C GLY A 264 -8.77 23.39 14.71
N ALA A 265 -8.85 24.72 14.56
CA ALA A 265 -10.10 25.46 14.76
C ALA A 265 -11.04 25.46 13.53
N LEU A 266 -10.50 25.15 12.35
CA LEU A 266 -11.24 25.19 11.07
C LEU A 266 -11.78 23.81 10.65
N SER A 267 -11.38 22.74 11.34
CA SER A 267 -11.94 21.40 11.17
C SER A 267 -13.33 21.29 11.78
N ASP A 268 -14.19 20.52 11.11
CA ASP A 268 -15.45 20.10 11.71
C ASP A 268 -15.19 19.21 12.94
N ILE A 269 -16.10 19.25 13.92
CA ILE A 269 -16.06 18.39 15.10
C ILE A 269 -16.78 17.10 14.78
N ILE A 270 -16.14 15.96 15.06
CA ILE A 270 -16.74 14.64 14.93
C ILE A 270 -16.98 14.06 16.32
N GLU A 271 -18.21 13.65 16.61
CA GLU A 271 -18.58 12.90 17.81
C GLU A 271 -19.10 11.51 17.40
N VAL A 272 -18.57 10.46 18.02
CA VAL A 272 -19.07 9.10 17.87
C VAL A 272 -19.51 8.59 19.23
N ARG A 273 -20.78 8.23 19.36
CA ARG A 273 -21.38 7.75 20.62
C ARG A 273 -22.01 6.39 20.45
N ILE A 274 -21.89 5.54 21.47
CA ILE A 274 -22.57 4.25 21.49
C ILE A 274 -24.04 4.43 21.87
N ASN A 275 -24.91 3.73 21.15
CA ASN A 275 -26.32 3.68 21.48
C ASN A 275 -26.56 2.68 22.63
N PRO A 276 -27.48 2.97 23.56
CA PRO A 276 -27.79 2.05 24.65
C PRO A 276 -28.23 0.66 24.13
N PRO A 277 -27.81 -0.44 24.79
CA PRO A 277 -28.28 -1.78 24.45
C PRO A 277 -29.81 -1.88 24.48
N GLY A 278 -30.40 -2.65 23.56
CA GLY A 278 -31.86 -2.88 23.51
C GLY A 278 -32.70 -1.69 23.03
N SER A 279 -32.06 -0.61 22.56
CA SER A 279 -32.75 0.47 21.88
C SER A 279 -33.24 0.04 20.50
N ASN A 280 -34.37 0.59 20.02
CA ASN A 280 -34.92 0.30 18.68
C ASN A 280 -34.05 0.85 17.52
N TRP A 281 -32.84 1.32 17.81
CA TRP A 281 -31.92 1.81 16.80
C TRP A 281 -31.40 0.61 16.01
N LYS A 282 -31.50 0.64 14.68
CA LYS A 282 -30.83 -0.32 13.80
C LYS A 282 -29.29 -0.21 13.85
N ARG A 283 -28.75 0.66 14.71
CA ARG A 283 -27.36 1.13 14.69
C ARG A 283 -26.76 1.04 16.08
N ASP A 284 -25.55 0.53 16.18
CA ASP A 284 -24.80 0.43 17.43
C ASP A 284 -24.13 1.78 17.76
N LEU A 285 -23.67 2.53 16.76
CA LEU A 285 -23.05 3.84 16.93
C LEU A 285 -23.86 4.96 16.23
N THR A 286 -23.90 6.12 16.87
CA THR A 286 -24.39 7.37 16.29
C THR A 286 -23.22 8.31 16.02
N ILE A 287 -23.18 8.88 14.82
CA ILE A 287 -22.16 9.85 14.41
C ILE A 287 -22.79 11.24 14.35
N LEU A 288 -22.14 12.22 14.96
CA LEU A 288 -22.52 13.62 14.88
C LEU A 288 -21.37 14.43 14.29
N VAL A 289 -21.70 15.39 13.43
CA VAL A 289 -20.77 16.36 12.85
C VAL A 289 -21.27 17.74 13.19
N ASN A 290 -20.46 18.53 13.89
CA ASN A 290 -20.86 19.86 14.42
C ASN A 290 -22.22 19.81 15.13
N HIS A 291 -22.39 18.82 16.02
CA HIS A 291 -23.60 18.60 16.83
C HIS A 291 -24.84 18.10 16.07
N GLU A 292 -24.73 17.82 14.76
CA GLU A 292 -25.81 17.27 13.95
C GLU A 292 -25.57 15.79 13.62
N VAL A 293 -26.60 14.96 13.78
CA VAL A 293 -26.52 13.54 13.41
C VAL A 293 -26.31 13.40 11.90
N LYS A 294 -25.33 12.57 11.50
CA LYS A 294 -25.07 12.17 10.11
C LYS A 294 -25.29 10.68 9.92
N HIS A 295 -25.55 10.28 8.67
CA HIS A 295 -25.95 8.93 8.28
C HIS A 295 -25.00 8.39 7.21
N PHE A 296 -24.61 7.12 7.32
CA PHE A 296 -23.56 6.49 6.50
C PHE A 296 -23.97 5.10 5.96
N GLU A 297 -25.26 4.76 6.00
CA GLU A 297 -25.76 3.42 5.67
C GLU A 297 -25.80 3.16 4.16
N ARG A 298 -25.95 4.22 3.35
CA ARG A 298 -26.03 4.06 1.90
C ARG A 298 -24.65 3.80 1.32
N LYS A 299 -24.55 2.89 0.34
CA LYS A 299 -23.28 2.47 -0.30
C LYS A 299 -22.42 3.66 -0.76
N GLY A 300 -23.03 4.70 -1.34
CA GLY A 300 -22.33 5.91 -1.80
C GLY A 300 -22.06 6.97 -0.72
N GLU A 301 -22.56 6.79 0.50
CA GLU A 301 -22.42 7.71 1.64
C GLU A 301 -21.62 7.08 2.79
N ARG A 302 -21.04 5.88 2.59
CA ARG A 302 -20.23 5.18 3.60
C ARG A 302 -18.97 5.94 3.98
N THR A 303 -18.44 6.72 3.05
CA THR A 303 -17.30 7.61 3.22
C THR A 303 -17.78 9.02 2.96
N GLN A 304 -17.53 9.93 3.91
CA GLN A 304 -17.88 11.35 3.75
C GLN A 304 -16.72 12.22 4.22
N ASP A 305 -16.50 13.28 3.45
CA ASP A 305 -15.47 14.28 3.66
C ASP A 305 -16.07 15.53 4.31
N PHE A 306 -15.39 16.04 5.32
CA PHE A 306 -15.78 17.20 6.11
C PHE A 306 -14.69 18.28 6.07
N LYS A 307 -14.97 19.45 6.65
CA LYS A 307 -14.03 20.58 6.63
C LYS A 307 -12.78 20.27 7.46
N GLY A 308 -11.65 20.86 7.04
CA GLY A 308 -10.36 20.74 7.71
C GLY A 308 -9.77 19.34 7.66
N GLY A 309 -9.88 18.67 6.51
CA GLY A 309 -9.13 17.43 6.30
C GLY A 309 -9.84 16.14 6.70
N VAL A 310 -10.96 16.24 7.42
CA VAL A 310 -11.53 15.10 8.13
C VAL A 310 -12.37 14.23 7.23
N THR A 311 -12.13 12.92 7.28
CA THR A 311 -12.91 11.92 6.55
C THR A 311 -13.45 10.88 7.53
N VAL A 312 -14.74 10.58 7.44
CA VAL A 312 -15.41 9.55 8.26
C VAL A 312 -15.85 8.39 7.36
N ILE A 313 -15.55 7.17 7.80
CA ILE A 313 -15.88 5.93 7.11
C ILE A 313 -16.66 5.00 8.04
N ASN A 314 -17.77 4.47 7.52
CA ASN A 314 -18.51 3.38 8.14
C ASN A 314 -18.10 2.03 7.53
N ASN A 315 -17.34 1.25 8.30
CA ASN A 315 -16.84 -0.07 7.89
C ASN A 315 -17.87 -1.18 8.08
N ASP A 316 -18.91 -0.97 8.91
CA ASP A 316 -20.06 -1.87 9.02
C ASP A 316 -21.36 -1.10 8.69
N PRO A 317 -21.73 -0.99 7.40
CA PRO A 317 -22.95 -0.27 7.00
C PRO A 317 -24.24 -0.94 7.48
N ARG A 318 -24.22 -2.19 7.96
CA ARG A 318 -25.43 -2.91 8.39
C ARG A 318 -25.87 -2.47 9.77
N ARG A 319 -24.91 -2.35 10.70
CA ARG A 319 -25.17 -1.97 12.10
C ARG A 319 -24.50 -0.67 12.51
N SER A 320 -23.70 -0.05 11.64
CA SER A 320 -22.87 1.11 11.98
C SER A 320 -22.08 0.87 13.27
N SER A 321 -21.45 -0.29 13.38
CA SER A 321 -20.75 -0.75 14.59
C SER A 321 -19.24 -0.55 14.53
N ASN A 322 -18.69 -0.08 13.40
CA ASN A 322 -17.28 0.19 13.22
C ASN A 322 -17.11 1.45 12.36
N ILE A 323 -16.66 2.53 12.99
CA ILE A 323 -16.45 3.84 12.37
C ILE A 323 -14.98 4.18 12.44
N THR A 324 -14.36 4.54 11.32
CA THR A 324 -13.02 5.13 11.29
C THR A 324 -13.10 6.59 10.92
N VAL A 325 -12.30 7.42 11.59
CA VAL A 325 -12.13 8.84 11.32
C VAL A 325 -10.65 9.12 11.08
N TYR A 326 -10.32 9.83 10.01
CA TYR A 326 -8.95 10.19 9.66
C TYR A 326 -8.79 11.70 9.63
N PHE A 327 -7.58 12.16 9.96
CA PHE A 327 -7.20 13.56 10.08
C PHE A 327 -6.02 13.88 9.16
N GLU A 328 -5.83 15.17 8.83
CA GLU A 328 -4.75 15.64 7.95
C GLU A 328 -3.36 15.37 8.54
N CYS A 329 -3.20 15.46 9.86
CA CYS A 329 -1.98 15.06 10.58
C CYS A 329 -1.64 13.56 10.48
N GLY A 330 -2.53 12.73 9.92
CA GLY A 330 -2.36 11.30 9.75
C GLY A 330 -2.78 10.45 10.96
N ILE A 331 -3.33 11.07 12.00
CA ILE A 331 -3.95 10.34 13.11
C ILE A 331 -5.23 9.68 12.59
N GLY A 332 -5.36 8.36 12.82
CA GLY A 332 -6.59 7.62 12.61
C GLY A 332 -7.24 7.27 13.94
N VAL A 333 -8.56 7.42 14.05
CA VAL A 333 -9.36 7.00 15.21
C VAL A 333 -10.44 6.02 14.76
N GLN A 334 -10.42 4.80 15.28
CA GLN A 334 -11.43 3.79 15.04
C GLN A 334 -12.27 3.59 16.31
N ALA A 335 -13.60 3.68 16.15
CA ALA A 335 -14.60 3.44 17.18
C ALA A 335 -15.42 2.20 16.83
N THR A 336 -15.36 1.18 17.69
CA THR A 336 -16.02 -0.11 17.45
C THR A 336 -16.93 -0.49 18.61
N ALA A 337 -18.19 -0.78 18.31
CA ALA A 337 -19.13 -1.37 19.25
C ALA A 337 -18.93 -2.90 19.30
N LEU A 338 -18.50 -3.42 20.46
CA LEU A 338 -18.36 -4.85 20.72
C LEU A 338 -19.10 -5.17 22.02
N GLU A 339 -20.02 -6.12 21.98
CA GLU A 339 -20.80 -6.55 23.17
C GLU A 339 -21.48 -5.37 23.92
N GLY A 340 -21.95 -4.36 23.18
CA GLY A 340 -22.59 -3.17 23.76
C GLY A 340 -21.63 -2.18 24.43
N LEU A 341 -20.32 -2.38 24.28
CA LEU A 341 -19.26 -1.47 24.72
C LEU A 341 -18.63 -0.74 23.55
N LEU A 342 -18.28 0.53 23.78
CA LEU A 342 -17.47 1.31 22.85
C LEU A 342 -15.99 1.01 23.10
N ASN A 343 -15.28 0.64 22.04
CA ASN A 343 -13.84 0.44 22.05
C ASN A 343 -13.23 1.43 21.09
N VAL A 344 -12.13 2.06 21.47
CA VAL A 344 -11.48 3.09 20.67
C VAL A 344 -10.03 2.72 20.46
N VAL A 345 -9.61 2.76 19.20
CA VAL A 345 -8.23 2.58 18.77
C VAL A 345 -7.77 3.85 18.09
N VAL A 346 -6.61 4.35 18.48
CA VAL A 346 -5.92 5.46 17.84
C VAL A 346 -4.65 4.94 17.20
N MET A 347 -4.41 5.28 15.93
CA MET A 347 -3.14 5.08 15.26
C MET A 347 -2.46 6.44 15.09
N ALA A 348 -1.41 6.67 15.86
CA ALA A 348 -0.64 7.91 15.82
C ALA A 348 0.58 7.77 14.88
N PRO A 349 0.74 8.64 13.87
CA PRO A 349 1.87 8.57 12.96
C PRO A 349 3.14 9.14 13.61
N PRO A 350 4.34 8.71 13.17
CA PRO A 350 5.61 9.19 13.71
C PRO A 350 5.83 10.71 13.73
N SER A 351 5.07 11.46 12.92
CA SER A 351 5.10 12.93 12.88
C SER A 351 4.64 13.59 14.18
N VAL A 352 3.81 12.93 15.01
CA VAL A 352 3.30 13.50 16.28
C VAL A 352 4.11 13.06 17.50
N LYS A 353 5.20 12.32 17.30
CA LYS A 353 6.07 11.88 18.39
C LYS A 353 6.66 13.09 19.14
N PHE A 354 6.75 12.99 20.46
CA PHE A 354 7.16 14.05 21.39
C PHE A 354 6.18 15.25 21.48
N GLN A 355 5.02 15.18 20.83
CA GLN A 355 4.01 16.26 20.82
C GLN A 355 2.70 15.86 21.52
N THR A 356 2.62 14.64 22.07
CA THR A 356 1.36 14.11 22.61
C THR A 356 1.19 14.34 24.11
N GLN A 357 -0.05 14.53 24.53
CA GLN A 357 -0.46 14.70 25.92
C GLN A 357 -1.86 14.10 26.15
N GLY A 358 -2.18 13.71 27.38
CA GLY A 358 -3.50 13.19 27.76
C GLY A 358 -3.42 11.82 28.41
N LEU A 359 -4.56 11.14 28.49
CA LEU A 359 -4.61 9.77 29.02
C LEU A 359 -3.83 8.76 28.17
N PHE A 360 -3.60 9.00 26.87
CA PHE A 360 -2.71 8.15 26.07
C PHE A 360 -1.21 8.45 26.22
N GLY A 361 -0.83 9.28 27.19
CA GLY A 361 0.56 9.50 27.56
C GLY A 361 1.31 10.47 26.64
N SER A 362 2.58 10.68 26.98
CA SER A 362 3.54 11.43 26.17
C SER A 362 4.34 10.44 25.35
N TRP A 363 4.17 10.44 24.04
CA TRP A 363 4.89 9.52 23.16
C TRP A 363 6.34 9.98 23.02
N ASP A 364 7.19 9.47 23.90
CA ASP A 364 8.62 9.73 23.93
C ASP A 364 9.47 8.44 23.99
N ASP A 365 8.82 7.28 23.85
CA ASP A 365 9.35 5.94 24.03
C ASP A 365 9.67 5.57 25.50
N ASP A 366 9.13 6.30 26.49
CA ASP A 366 9.27 6.00 27.92
C ASP A 366 7.91 5.84 28.64
N ALA A 367 7.41 4.61 28.64
CA ALA A 367 6.17 4.22 29.32
C ALA A 367 6.14 4.50 30.84
N SER A 368 7.27 4.81 31.48
CA SER A 368 7.33 5.04 32.92
C SER A 368 6.85 6.43 33.34
N ASN A 369 6.86 7.40 32.41
CA ASN A 369 6.48 8.79 32.67
C ASN A 369 5.05 9.13 32.23
N ASP A 370 4.41 8.23 31.48
CA ASP A 370 3.09 8.43 30.88
C ASP A 370 1.98 8.71 31.90
N ILE A 371 1.92 7.90 32.96
CA ILE A 371 0.84 7.90 33.95
C ILE A 371 1.40 7.66 35.34
N ASN A 372 1.04 8.54 36.27
CA ASN A 372 1.46 8.44 37.66
C ASN A 372 0.52 7.53 38.48
N GLY A 373 1.07 6.49 39.11
CA GLY A 373 0.36 5.56 39.98
C GLY A 373 0.41 4.12 39.51
N THR A 374 0.15 3.19 40.43
CA THR A 374 0.16 1.74 40.14
C THR A 374 -1.18 1.08 40.43
N SER A 375 -2.02 1.68 41.27
CA SER A 375 -3.39 1.23 41.54
C SER A 375 -4.41 2.10 40.82
N ALA A 376 -5.59 1.54 40.52
CA ALA A 376 -6.70 2.27 39.89
C ALA A 376 -7.08 3.56 40.65
N VAL A 377 -7.00 3.56 41.99
CA VAL A 377 -7.28 4.74 42.83
C VAL A 377 -6.23 5.84 42.63
N GLN A 378 -4.93 5.49 42.70
CA GLN A 378 -3.87 6.47 42.49
C GLN A 378 -3.91 7.05 41.08
N ILE A 379 -4.12 6.19 40.08
CA ILE A 379 -4.20 6.57 38.67
C ILE A 379 -5.42 7.45 38.42
N HIS A 380 -6.58 7.12 39.00
CA HIS A 380 -7.76 7.98 38.93
C HIS A 380 -7.44 9.38 39.44
N ASN A 381 -6.91 9.49 40.66
CA ASN A 381 -6.60 10.77 41.29
C ASN A 381 -5.59 11.59 40.49
N SER A 382 -4.53 10.96 39.95
CA SER A 382 -3.54 11.65 39.13
C SER A 382 -4.07 12.03 37.74
N SER A 383 -5.03 11.27 37.21
CA SER A 383 -5.64 11.48 35.89
C SER A 383 -6.76 12.53 35.89
N GLU A 384 -7.25 12.95 37.06
CA GLU A 384 -8.22 14.05 37.18
C GLU A 384 -7.70 15.38 36.60
N GLN A 385 -6.37 15.55 36.49
CA GLN A 385 -5.78 16.70 35.79
C GLN A 385 -6.17 16.78 34.31
N TRP A 386 -6.55 15.65 33.70
CA TRP A 386 -6.97 15.57 32.30
C TRP A 386 -8.48 15.77 32.11
N ARG A 387 -9.24 16.03 33.19
CA ARG A 387 -10.67 16.36 33.08
C ARG A 387 -10.84 17.65 32.31
N ILE A 388 -11.68 17.63 31.27
CA ILE A 388 -11.91 18.81 30.43
C ILE A 388 -12.94 19.73 31.07
N SER A 389 -12.82 21.04 30.82
CA SER A 389 -13.84 22.04 31.20
C SER A 389 -14.98 22.10 30.19
N GLU A 390 -16.13 22.64 30.61
CA GLU A 390 -17.29 22.89 29.73
C GLU A 390 -16.90 23.71 28.49
N LYS A 391 -16.09 24.76 28.66
CA LYS A 391 -15.62 25.64 27.57
C LYS A 391 -14.76 24.91 26.53
N SER A 392 -14.03 23.88 26.96
CA SER A 392 -13.15 23.10 26.08
C SER A 392 -13.83 21.86 25.49
N SER A 393 -15.07 21.56 25.88
CA SER A 393 -15.76 20.35 25.44
C SER A 393 -16.14 20.41 23.97
N LEU A 394 -15.92 19.30 23.28
CA LEU A 394 -16.35 19.07 21.91
C LEU A 394 -17.70 18.35 21.82
N PHE A 395 -18.25 17.90 22.96
CA PHE A 395 -19.43 17.04 22.96
C PHE A 395 -20.75 17.78 22.79
N THR A 396 -21.74 17.05 22.29
CA THR A 396 -23.12 17.46 22.20
C THR A 396 -23.90 17.03 23.45
N TYR A 397 -24.64 17.96 24.06
CA TYR A 397 -25.36 17.71 25.31
C TYR A 397 -26.88 17.52 25.14
N GLY A 398 -27.46 18.00 24.04
CA GLY A 398 -28.91 17.93 23.81
C GLY A 398 -29.68 18.56 24.98
N PRO A 399 -30.62 17.84 25.63
CA PRO A 399 -31.35 18.34 26.79
C PRO A 399 -30.58 18.22 28.13
N ARG A 400 -29.41 17.58 28.13
CA ARG A 400 -28.52 17.50 29.31
C ARG A 400 -27.53 18.68 29.30
N SER A 401 -26.73 18.80 30.33
CA SER A 401 -25.65 19.78 30.44
C SER A 401 -24.29 19.10 30.63
N TYR A 402 -23.19 19.84 30.48
CA TYR A 402 -21.86 19.36 30.87
C TYR A 402 -21.85 18.79 32.29
N ALA A 403 -22.44 19.52 33.24
CA ALA A 403 -22.51 19.13 34.65
C ALA A 403 -23.21 17.79 34.89
N PHE A 404 -24.18 17.39 34.06
CA PHE A 404 -24.85 16.09 34.18
C PHE A 404 -23.90 14.90 34.00
N TYR A 405 -22.87 15.07 33.17
CA TYR A 405 -21.89 14.01 32.88
C TYR A 405 -20.71 14.00 33.84
N GLN A 406 -20.58 15.00 34.72
CA GLN A 406 -19.48 15.09 35.68
C GLN A 406 -19.85 14.49 37.03
N ASP A 407 -18.91 13.78 37.63
CA ASP A 407 -19.01 13.31 39.01
C ASP A 407 -17.61 13.34 39.66
N LEU A 408 -17.32 14.43 40.37
CA LEU A 408 -16.05 14.65 41.05
C LEU A 408 -15.93 13.81 42.34
N ALA A 409 -17.04 13.29 42.85
CA ALA A 409 -17.07 12.45 44.04
C ALA A 409 -16.94 10.96 43.71
N PHE A 410 -17.03 10.60 42.42
CA PHE A 410 -16.84 9.23 41.97
C PHE A 410 -15.44 8.73 42.34
N GLN A 411 -15.36 7.50 42.83
CA GLN A 411 -14.10 6.87 43.20
C GLN A 411 -14.11 5.40 42.72
N PRO A 412 -13.01 4.93 42.13
CA PRO A 412 -12.90 3.55 41.66
C PRO A 412 -13.02 2.53 42.80
N ALA A 413 -13.42 1.31 42.45
CA ALA A 413 -13.36 0.19 43.39
C ALA A 413 -11.90 -0.13 43.77
N ALA A 414 -11.59 -0.14 45.07
CA ALA A 414 -10.29 -0.56 45.59
C ALA A 414 -10.21 -2.10 45.63
N ILE A 415 -9.85 -2.72 44.51
CA ILE A 415 -9.78 -4.18 44.37
C ILE A 415 -8.33 -4.63 44.25
N ASN A 416 -7.97 -5.70 44.97
CA ASN A 416 -6.65 -6.33 44.87
C ASN A 416 -6.69 -7.48 43.84
N PHE A 417 -6.12 -7.25 42.66
CA PHE A 417 -6.24 -8.14 41.50
C PHE A 417 -5.49 -9.47 41.59
N THR A 418 -4.45 -9.54 42.42
CA THR A 418 -3.60 -10.74 42.50
C THR A 418 -4.32 -11.98 43.07
N ALA A 419 -5.51 -11.81 43.65
CA ALA A 419 -6.28 -12.88 44.29
C ALA A 419 -7.53 -13.35 43.53
N ILE A 420 -7.84 -12.79 42.36
CA ILE A 420 -9.15 -12.98 41.70
C ILE A 420 -9.29 -14.30 40.92
N PRO A 421 -8.37 -14.70 40.02
CA PRO A 421 -8.55 -15.88 39.18
C PRO A 421 -8.68 -17.18 39.98
N SER A 422 -8.06 -17.25 41.16
CA SER A 422 -8.03 -18.47 42.00
C SER A 422 -9.33 -18.76 42.75
N ARG A 423 -10.33 -17.86 42.72
CA ARG A 423 -11.56 -17.96 43.53
C ARG A 423 -12.86 -18.14 42.72
N ARG A 424 -12.81 -18.05 41.39
CA ARG A 424 -13.99 -18.14 40.51
C ARG A 424 -13.66 -18.91 39.21
N PRO A 425 -13.96 -20.22 39.13
CA PRO A 425 -13.67 -21.06 37.96
C PRO A 425 -14.27 -20.53 36.64
N GLU A 426 -15.44 -19.89 36.72
CA GLU A 426 -16.13 -19.27 35.58
C GLU A 426 -15.31 -18.14 34.95
N VAL A 427 -14.61 -17.34 35.76
CA VAL A 427 -13.75 -16.25 35.27
C VAL A 427 -12.52 -16.81 34.56
N ALA A 428 -11.90 -17.85 35.14
CA ALA A 428 -10.78 -18.54 34.51
C ALA A 428 -11.17 -19.17 33.16
N THR A 429 -12.40 -19.70 33.06
CA THR A 429 -12.91 -20.29 31.82
C THR A 429 -13.09 -19.25 30.71
N LEU A 430 -13.65 -18.08 31.01
CA LEU A 430 -13.87 -17.03 30.01
C LEU A 430 -12.58 -16.29 29.65
N CYS A 431 -11.84 -15.83 30.67
CA CYS A 431 -10.76 -14.86 30.50
C CYS A 431 -9.37 -15.48 30.37
N GLY A 432 -9.20 -16.74 30.79
CA GLY A 432 -7.90 -17.40 30.85
C GLY A 432 -6.89 -16.57 31.68
N SER A 433 -5.79 -16.17 31.06
CA SER A 433 -4.74 -15.34 31.68
C SER A 433 -4.95 -13.83 31.53
N ASN A 434 -5.97 -13.38 30.81
CA ASN A 434 -6.19 -11.95 30.57
C ASN A 434 -6.75 -11.27 31.83
N GLN A 435 -5.94 -10.40 32.43
CA GLN A 435 -6.27 -9.75 33.70
C GLN A 435 -7.37 -8.69 33.56
N GLN A 436 -7.45 -8.00 32.42
CA GLN A 436 -8.46 -6.98 32.14
C GLN A 436 -9.87 -7.60 32.03
N CYS A 437 -10.01 -8.69 31.29
CA CYS A 437 -11.26 -9.46 31.24
C CYS A 437 -11.67 -9.95 32.63
N ALA A 438 -10.73 -10.51 33.40
CA ALA A 438 -11.03 -11.01 34.74
C ALA A 438 -11.44 -9.88 35.70
N TYR A 439 -10.83 -8.70 35.56
CA TYR A 439 -11.21 -7.50 36.29
C TYR A 439 -12.65 -7.11 36.00
N ASP A 440 -12.97 -6.90 34.72
CA ASP A 440 -14.29 -6.44 34.29
C ASP A 440 -15.38 -7.42 34.73
N TYR A 441 -15.14 -8.73 34.60
CA TYR A 441 -16.08 -9.74 35.09
C TYR A 441 -16.35 -9.53 36.58
N VAL A 442 -15.31 -9.45 37.41
CA VAL A 442 -15.49 -9.41 38.86
C VAL A 442 -16.07 -8.09 39.36
N VAL A 443 -15.73 -6.97 38.73
CA VAL A 443 -16.28 -5.66 39.09
C VAL A 443 -17.74 -5.54 38.68
N THR A 444 -18.06 -5.91 37.45
CA THR A 444 -19.38 -5.64 36.87
C THR A 444 -20.37 -6.78 37.10
N GLY A 445 -19.88 -8.01 37.26
CA GLY A 445 -20.69 -9.22 37.26
C GLY A 445 -21.24 -9.61 35.88
N ASP A 446 -20.81 -8.94 34.81
CA ASP A 446 -21.38 -9.07 33.45
C ASP A 446 -20.41 -9.81 32.51
N GLU A 447 -20.86 -10.98 32.02
CA GLU A 447 -20.08 -11.81 31.09
C GLU A 447 -19.88 -11.16 29.72
N ALA A 448 -20.86 -10.37 29.24
CA ALA A 448 -20.77 -9.70 27.94
C ALA A 448 -19.70 -8.60 27.97
N ILE A 449 -19.62 -7.83 29.07
CA ILE A 449 -18.56 -6.83 29.27
C ILE A 449 -17.19 -7.52 29.25
N ALA A 450 -17.01 -8.58 30.04
CA ALA A 450 -15.75 -9.32 30.09
C ALA A 450 -15.34 -9.90 28.72
N ARG A 451 -16.30 -10.44 27.95
CA ARG A 451 -16.06 -10.95 26.59
C ARG A 451 -15.64 -9.84 25.62
N GLY A 452 -16.30 -8.68 25.69
CA GLY A 452 -15.95 -7.49 24.92
C GLY A 452 -14.52 -7.03 25.21
N THR A 453 -14.15 -6.98 26.49
CA THR A 453 -12.80 -6.63 26.96
C THR A 453 -11.74 -7.60 26.47
N LEU A 454 -12.00 -8.91 26.51
CA LEU A 454 -11.09 -9.91 25.97
C LEU A 454 -10.91 -9.76 24.44
N ALA A 455 -12.00 -9.51 23.71
CA ALA A 455 -11.94 -9.31 22.27
C ALA A 455 -11.12 -8.06 21.91
N ALA A 456 -11.34 -6.94 22.60
CA ALA A 456 -10.59 -5.70 22.40
C ALA A 456 -9.11 -5.85 22.76
N ALA A 457 -8.77 -6.51 23.87
CA ALA A 457 -7.38 -6.79 24.24
C ALA A 457 -6.66 -7.63 23.18
N ARG A 458 -7.32 -8.65 22.60
CA ARG A 458 -6.77 -9.45 21.50
C ARG A 458 -6.54 -8.62 20.24
N GLN A 459 -7.45 -7.71 19.92
CA GLN A 459 -7.27 -6.80 18.78
C GLN A 459 -6.05 -5.91 18.97
N TYR A 460 -5.82 -5.39 20.18
CA TYR A 460 -4.61 -4.62 20.47
C TYR A 460 -3.33 -5.43 20.26
N GLU A 461 -3.26 -6.68 20.74
CA GLU A 461 -2.07 -7.51 20.53
C GLU A 461 -1.80 -7.78 19.05
N ILE A 462 -2.84 -7.96 18.23
CA ILE A 462 -2.70 -8.06 16.77
C ILE A 462 -2.13 -6.76 16.19
N LEU A 463 -2.69 -5.60 16.57
CA LEU A 463 -2.21 -4.31 16.08
C LEU A 463 -0.76 -4.04 16.50
N LYS A 464 -0.39 -4.39 17.73
CA LYS A 464 0.97 -4.27 18.25
C LYS A 464 1.96 -5.12 17.46
N GLU A 465 1.58 -6.33 17.07
CA GLU A 465 2.41 -7.17 16.21
C GLU A 465 2.56 -6.57 14.82
N ARG A 466 1.45 -6.15 14.22
CA ARG A 466 1.41 -5.60 12.85
C ARG A 466 2.11 -4.25 12.72
N THR A 467 2.26 -3.50 13.80
CA THR A 467 2.94 -2.20 13.83
C THR A 467 4.41 -2.30 14.26
N LYS A 468 4.97 -3.51 14.36
CA LYS A 468 6.42 -3.65 14.60
C LYS A 468 7.23 -3.05 13.45
N PRO A 469 8.29 -2.27 13.75
CA PRO A 469 9.23 -1.81 12.74
C PRO A 469 9.92 -2.99 12.06
N VAL A 470 10.09 -2.89 10.75
CA VAL A 470 10.92 -3.80 9.95
C VAL A 470 12.00 -2.99 9.26
N GLN A 471 13.14 -3.61 8.99
CA GLN A 471 14.23 -2.96 8.25
C GLN A 471 14.26 -3.48 6.81
N ALA A 472 14.45 -2.57 5.86
CA ALA A 472 14.56 -2.87 4.43
C ALA A 472 15.80 -2.20 3.84
N CYS A 473 16.41 -2.86 2.86
CA CYS A 473 17.61 -2.33 2.18
C CYS A 473 17.28 -1.25 1.13
N GLY A 474 15.99 -1.10 0.82
CA GLY A 474 15.50 -0.32 -0.32
C GLY A 474 15.52 -1.13 -1.61
N ILE A 475 14.83 -0.62 -2.62
CA ILE A 475 14.74 -1.29 -3.93
C ILE A 475 16.14 -1.48 -4.53
N LEU A 476 16.44 -2.71 -4.96
CA LEU A 476 17.65 -3.00 -5.74
C LEU A 476 17.37 -2.71 -7.21
N ASP A 477 17.62 -1.46 -7.62
CA ASP A 477 17.43 -1.00 -8.98
C ASP A 477 18.71 -1.20 -9.80
N ILE A 478 18.73 -2.27 -10.61
CA ILE A 478 19.77 -2.52 -11.60
C ILE A 478 19.06 -2.41 -12.95
N GLU A 479 19.31 -1.30 -13.65
CA GLU A 479 18.65 -0.97 -14.89
C GLU A 479 18.79 -2.11 -15.92
N ASN A 480 17.71 -2.39 -16.66
CA ASN A 480 17.66 -3.43 -17.68
C ASN A 480 18.00 -4.86 -17.19
N SER A 481 17.95 -5.12 -15.88
CA SER A 481 18.14 -6.47 -15.32
C SER A 481 16.84 -7.27 -15.25
N ILE A 482 16.99 -8.60 -15.22
CA ILE A 482 15.92 -9.55 -14.89
C ILE A 482 16.27 -10.15 -13.52
N LYS A 483 15.36 -10.01 -12.56
CA LYS A 483 15.57 -10.37 -11.16
C LYS A 483 14.59 -11.45 -10.69
N LEU A 484 15.09 -12.35 -9.86
CA LEU A 484 14.30 -13.19 -8.97
C LEU A 484 14.35 -12.57 -7.57
N VAL A 485 13.21 -12.04 -7.11
CA VAL A 485 13.09 -11.33 -5.84
C VAL A 485 12.29 -12.17 -4.87
N ASP A 486 12.92 -12.55 -3.77
CA ASP A 486 12.22 -13.07 -2.59
C ASP A 486 11.51 -11.90 -1.89
N ASN A 487 12.29 -11.03 -1.23
CA ASN A 487 11.82 -9.78 -0.64
C ASN A 487 12.99 -8.80 -0.39
N TYR A 488 12.66 -7.57 -0.03
CA TYR A 488 13.61 -6.47 0.21
C TYR A 488 13.89 -6.18 1.69
N LEU A 489 13.34 -7.02 2.59
CA LEU A 489 13.51 -6.87 4.04
C LEU A 489 14.82 -7.51 4.50
N LEU A 490 15.23 -7.24 5.73
CA LEU A 490 16.41 -7.85 6.35
C LEU A 490 16.37 -9.39 6.24
N GLY A 491 17.45 -9.98 5.71
CA GLY A 491 17.56 -11.40 5.39
C GLY A 491 17.03 -11.80 4.00
N GLY A 492 16.26 -10.92 3.35
CA GLY A 492 15.73 -11.10 2.00
C GLY A 492 16.83 -11.18 0.94
N LYS A 493 16.52 -11.89 -0.14
CA LYS A 493 17.48 -12.17 -1.23
C LYS A 493 16.95 -11.73 -2.58
N VAL A 494 17.86 -11.19 -3.38
CA VAL A 494 17.62 -10.82 -4.78
C VAL A 494 18.70 -11.44 -5.65
N ALA A 495 18.30 -12.21 -6.66
CA ALA A 495 19.21 -12.79 -7.63
C ALA A 495 18.94 -12.20 -9.02
N VAL A 496 19.96 -11.65 -9.67
CA VAL A 496 19.89 -11.24 -11.07
C VAL A 496 20.13 -12.46 -11.95
N THR A 497 19.12 -12.82 -12.74
CA THR A 497 19.15 -14.00 -13.61
C THR A 497 19.54 -13.68 -15.05
N GLY A 498 19.47 -12.40 -15.44
CA GLY A 498 19.82 -11.96 -16.80
C GLY A 498 19.66 -10.45 -17.00
N CYS A 499 19.76 -10.03 -18.26
CA CYS A 499 19.44 -8.67 -18.70
C CYS A 499 18.34 -8.71 -19.77
N GLN A 500 17.67 -7.58 -19.98
CA GLN A 500 16.74 -7.38 -21.09
C GLN A 500 17.44 -7.58 -22.45
N PRO A 501 16.70 -7.91 -23.53
CA PRO A 501 17.28 -8.10 -24.86
C PRO A 501 18.11 -6.89 -25.32
N GLY A 502 19.31 -7.14 -25.85
CA GLY A 502 20.28 -6.11 -26.28
C GLY A 502 21.31 -5.71 -25.21
N TYR A 503 21.20 -6.24 -24.00
CA TYR A 503 22.12 -5.98 -22.90
C TYR A 503 22.84 -7.25 -22.43
N LYS A 504 24.06 -7.09 -21.91
CA LYS A 504 24.88 -8.16 -21.29
C LYS A 504 25.25 -7.81 -19.87
N LEU A 505 25.29 -8.83 -19.01
CA LEU A 505 25.71 -8.69 -17.62
C LEU A 505 27.20 -8.33 -17.55
N SER A 506 27.52 -7.28 -16.79
CA SER A 506 28.88 -6.87 -16.46
C SER A 506 29.00 -6.69 -14.95
N GLY A 507 29.96 -7.39 -14.34
CA GLY A 507 30.22 -7.34 -12.90
C GLY A 507 30.42 -8.70 -12.26
N LYS A 508 30.82 -8.69 -10.98
CA LYS A 508 30.97 -9.89 -10.15
C LYS A 508 29.87 -9.89 -9.10
N ASN A 509 29.24 -11.05 -8.89
CA ASN A 509 28.09 -11.29 -8.01
C ASN A 509 26.73 -10.96 -8.64
N VAL A 510 25.91 -12.01 -8.75
CA VAL A 510 24.52 -11.93 -9.23
C VAL A 510 23.50 -12.16 -8.12
N SER A 511 23.96 -12.38 -6.88
CA SER A 511 23.09 -12.63 -5.72
C SER A 511 23.41 -11.63 -4.62
N PHE A 512 22.35 -11.02 -4.08
CA PHE A 512 22.41 -9.98 -3.06
C PHE A 512 21.53 -10.39 -1.88
N THR A 513 22.01 -10.19 -0.66
CA THR A 513 21.25 -10.41 0.57
C THR A 513 21.16 -9.09 1.33
N CYS A 514 19.98 -8.77 1.84
CA CYS A 514 19.79 -7.62 2.69
C CYS A 514 20.35 -7.92 4.09
N SER A 515 21.37 -7.20 4.53
CA SER A 515 22.06 -7.43 5.81
C SER A 515 22.33 -6.11 6.53
N LEU A 516 22.61 -6.17 7.84
CA LEU A 516 23.06 -5.00 8.57
C LEU A 516 24.51 -4.68 8.21
N ASN A 517 24.78 -3.41 7.92
CA ASN A 517 26.14 -2.90 7.80
C ASN A 517 26.75 -2.60 9.18
N ASP A 518 27.99 -2.14 9.23
CA ASP A 518 28.71 -1.83 10.48
C ASP A 518 28.04 -0.74 11.33
N THR A 519 27.17 0.09 10.72
CA THR A 519 26.38 1.11 11.42
C THR A 519 25.03 0.61 11.94
N GLY A 520 24.71 -0.66 11.72
CA GLY A 520 23.42 -1.26 12.08
C GLY A 520 22.27 -0.90 11.14
N ALA A 521 22.55 -0.33 9.96
CA ALA A 521 21.56 -0.02 8.94
C ALA A 521 21.48 -1.14 7.90
N ALA A 522 20.27 -1.45 7.43
CA ALA A 522 20.06 -2.43 6.38
C ALA A 522 20.63 -1.95 5.03
N ALA A 523 21.52 -2.75 4.44
CA ALA A 523 22.13 -2.51 3.14
C ALA A 523 22.35 -3.83 2.38
N TRP A 524 22.41 -3.74 1.04
CA TRP A 524 22.70 -4.88 0.18
C TRP A 524 24.14 -5.36 0.36
N SER A 525 24.29 -6.66 0.56
CA SER A 525 25.58 -7.35 0.63
C SER A 525 25.63 -8.51 -0.38
N PRO A 526 26.66 -8.59 -1.25
CA PRO A 526 27.70 -7.58 -1.44
C PRO A 526 27.13 -6.25 -1.99
N LEU A 527 27.93 -5.17 -1.96
CA LEU A 527 27.51 -3.92 -2.59
C LEU A 527 27.25 -4.15 -4.10
N PRO A 528 26.13 -3.61 -4.64
CA PRO A 528 25.78 -3.82 -6.03
C PRO A 528 26.76 -3.09 -6.94
N THR A 529 27.58 -3.87 -7.65
CA THR A 529 28.50 -3.41 -8.71
C THR A 529 28.14 -4.00 -10.07
N LEU A 530 27.07 -4.80 -10.12
CA LEU A 530 26.56 -5.46 -11.32
C LEU A 530 25.74 -4.47 -12.15
N THR A 531 25.94 -4.49 -13.46
CA THR A 531 25.22 -3.64 -14.43
C THR A 531 24.86 -4.44 -15.68
N CYS A 532 23.83 -4.00 -16.40
CA CYS A 532 23.49 -4.49 -17.73
C CYS A 532 23.94 -3.45 -18.77
N VAL A 533 24.95 -3.78 -19.57
CA VAL A 533 25.55 -2.88 -20.56
C VAL A 533 25.17 -3.29 -21.98
N ILE A 534 25.17 -2.35 -22.92
CA ILE A 534 24.77 -2.62 -24.31
C ILE A 534 25.79 -3.58 -24.95
N GLU A 535 25.30 -4.56 -25.71
CA GLU A 535 26.12 -5.64 -26.27
C GLU A 535 27.30 -5.16 -27.14
N GLN A 536 27.20 -3.99 -27.78
CA GLN A 536 28.27 -3.39 -28.60
C GLN A 536 29.43 -2.81 -27.79
N GLU A 537 29.22 -2.39 -26.54
CA GLU A 537 30.29 -1.85 -25.69
C GLU A 537 31.18 -2.97 -25.12
N ALA A 538 30.57 -4.12 -24.77
CA ALA A 538 31.29 -5.28 -24.27
C ALA A 538 32.28 -5.87 -25.29
N SER A 539 31.98 -5.79 -26.60
CA SER A 539 32.92 -6.21 -27.65
C SER A 539 34.11 -5.26 -27.81
N ASN A 540 33.91 -3.96 -27.57
CA ASN A 540 34.97 -2.95 -27.74
C ASN A 540 36.03 -3.05 -26.64
N GLU A 541 35.66 -3.31 -25.38
CA GLU A 541 36.64 -3.54 -24.32
C GLU A 541 37.50 -4.79 -24.58
N ALA A 542 36.87 -5.90 -25.01
CA ALA A 542 37.58 -7.12 -25.36
C ALA A 542 38.51 -6.93 -26.57
N GLN A 543 38.09 -6.17 -27.59
CA GLN A 543 38.94 -5.85 -28.74
C GLN A 543 40.09 -4.90 -28.40
N ILE A 544 39.87 -3.88 -27.56
CA ILE A 544 40.93 -2.99 -27.08
C ILE A 544 41.95 -3.76 -26.24
N GLN A 545 41.50 -4.68 -25.38
CA GLN A 545 42.38 -5.52 -24.59
C GLN A 545 43.18 -6.47 -25.48
N TYR A 546 42.55 -7.11 -26.47
CA TYR A 546 43.22 -7.96 -27.47
C TYR A 546 44.28 -7.18 -28.27
N ALA A 547 43.96 -5.96 -28.71
CA ALA A 547 44.88 -5.08 -29.44
C ALA A 547 46.09 -4.66 -28.57
N ARG A 548 45.89 -4.42 -27.28
CA ARG A 548 46.99 -4.13 -26.33
C ARG A 548 47.89 -5.33 -26.12
N THR A 549 47.35 -6.54 -25.97
CA THR A 549 48.17 -7.76 -25.85
C THR A 549 48.92 -8.07 -27.13
N THR A 550 48.30 -7.94 -28.31
CA THR A 550 49.00 -8.14 -29.59
C THR A 550 50.09 -7.11 -29.81
N ALA A 551 49.86 -5.83 -29.51
CA ALA A 551 50.87 -4.79 -29.60
C ALA A 551 52.06 -5.05 -28.66
N THR A 552 51.80 -5.50 -27.43
CA THR A 552 52.86 -5.83 -26.45
C THR A 552 53.67 -7.05 -26.90
N VAL A 553 53.01 -8.10 -27.39
CA VAL A 553 53.66 -9.31 -27.91
C VAL A 553 54.54 -8.97 -29.13
N LEU A 554 54.03 -8.17 -30.07
CA LEU A 554 54.81 -7.71 -31.23
C LEU A 554 56.00 -6.83 -30.81
N ALA A 555 55.83 -5.94 -29.84
CA ALA A 555 56.90 -5.08 -29.35
C ALA A 555 58.04 -5.85 -28.66
N VAL A 556 57.78 -7.06 -28.14
CA VAL A 556 58.81 -7.93 -27.52
C VAL A 556 59.39 -8.92 -28.53
N LEU A 557 58.56 -9.48 -29.41
CA LEU A 557 58.99 -10.49 -30.38
C LEU A 557 59.75 -9.90 -31.57
N LEU A 558 59.41 -8.69 -32.03
CA LEU A 558 60.10 -8.07 -33.17
C LEU A 558 61.57 -7.72 -32.87
N PRO A 559 61.93 -7.11 -31.72
CA PRO A 559 63.33 -6.84 -31.39
C PRO A 559 64.12 -8.12 -31.12
N THR A 560 63.52 -9.11 -30.46
CA THR A 560 64.19 -10.39 -30.18
C THR A 560 64.44 -11.16 -31.46
N PHE A 561 63.48 -11.21 -32.38
CA PHE A 561 63.67 -11.79 -33.71
C PHE A 561 64.74 -11.05 -34.52
N PHE A 562 64.79 -9.71 -34.44
CA PHE A 562 65.86 -8.92 -35.08
C PHE A 562 67.24 -9.24 -34.49
N VAL A 563 67.36 -9.39 -33.17
CA VAL A 563 68.62 -9.80 -32.51
C VAL A 563 69.03 -11.20 -32.96
N PHE A 564 68.11 -12.15 -33.05
CA PHE A 564 68.39 -13.50 -33.57
C PHE A 564 68.78 -13.50 -35.05
N LEU A 565 68.18 -12.64 -35.89
CA LEU A 565 68.57 -12.48 -37.29
C LEU A 565 69.96 -11.85 -37.44
N VAL A 566 70.32 -10.87 -36.62
CA VAL A 566 71.66 -10.25 -36.66
C VAL A 566 72.73 -11.23 -36.16
N LEU A 567 72.43 -12.02 -35.13
CA LEU A 567 73.31 -13.09 -34.65
C LEU A 567 73.41 -14.26 -35.65
N GLY A 568 72.32 -14.63 -36.32
CA GLY A 568 72.28 -15.66 -37.37
C GLY A 568 72.95 -15.25 -38.69
N ALA A 569 72.84 -13.97 -39.06
CA ALA A 569 73.54 -13.39 -40.22
C ALA A 569 75.06 -13.31 -39.98
N GLY A 570 75.49 -13.05 -38.73
CA GLY A 570 76.91 -13.11 -38.35
C GLY A 570 77.50 -14.52 -38.43
N LEU A 571 76.71 -15.55 -38.09
CA LEU A 571 77.15 -16.95 -38.14
C LEU A 571 77.17 -17.51 -39.57
N THR A 572 76.23 -17.09 -40.42
CA THR A 572 76.17 -17.51 -41.83
C THR A 572 77.22 -16.82 -42.71
N TRP A 573 77.63 -15.58 -42.41
CA TRP A 573 78.75 -14.92 -43.09
C TRP A 573 80.12 -15.56 -42.76
N TRP A 574 80.27 -16.16 -41.58
CA TRP A 574 81.49 -16.91 -41.21
C TRP A 574 81.59 -18.29 -41.88
N ILE A 575 80.46 -18.98 -42.05
CA ILE A 575 80.41 -20.34 -42.61
C ILE A 575 80.40 -20.35 -44.15
N HIS A 576 79.98 -19.26 -44.82
CA HIS A 576 79.89 -19.17 -46.28
C HIS A 576 81.21 -18.78 -47.00
N SER A 577 82.35 -18.81 -46.31
CA SER A 577 83.68 -18.59 -46.91
C SER A 577 84.37 -19.86 -47.41
N ARG A 578 83.73 -21.05 -47.33
CA ARG A 578 84.30 -22.27 -47.93
C ARG A 578 83.29 -23.06 -48.77
N SER A 579 83.79 -23.36 -49.98
CA SER A 579 83.36 -24.35 -50.97
C SER A 579 82.04 -24.11 -51.73
N ARG A 580 82.25 -23.68 -52.98
CA ARG A 580 81.37 -23.84 -54.14
C ARG A 580 81.15 -25.31 -54.52
N GLY A 581 80.02 -25.55 -55.20
CA GLY A 581 79.86 -26.55 -56.27
C GLY A 581 79.04 -27.77 -55.87
N VAL A 582 78.19 -28.41 -56.68
CA VAL A 582 77.83 -28.34 -58.10
C VAL A 582 76.51 -29.18 -58.26
N THR A 583 75.64 -28.78 -59.20
CA THR A 583 74.51 -29.44 -59.94
C THR A 583 74.07 -30.89 -59.59
N LYS A 584 72.82 -31.39 -59.77
CA LYS A 584 72.00 -31.46 -61.01
C LYS A 584 70.67 -32.25 -60.79
N SER A 585 69.58 -31.82 -61.46
CA SER A 585 68.43 -32.52 -62.10
C SER A 585 67.69 -33.76 -61.52
N ARG A 586 66.34 -33.70 -61.47
CA ARG A 586 65.31 -34.35 -62.36
C ARG A 586 64.03 -34.82 -61.59
N THR A 587 62.89 -34.73 -62.30
CA THR A 587 61.42 -34.96 -62.06
C THR A 587 60.99 -36.44 -61.88
N PRO A 588 59.68 -36.88 -61.93
CA PRO A 588 58.31 -36.30 -61.71
C PRO A 588 57.34 -37.24 -60.89
N GLU A 589 56.02 -36.95 -60.93
CA GLU A 589 54.84 -37.85 -60.69
C GLU A 589 54.44 -38.08 -59.19
N ASP A 590 53.18 -38.10 -58.74
CA ASP A 590 51.90 -38.50 -59.35
C ASP A 590 50.64 -37.89 -58.67
N GLU A 591 49.52 -38.08 -59.37
CA GLU A 591 48.10 -37.77 -59.13
C GLU A 591 47.49 -38.19 -57.77
N LEU A 592 46.41 -37.51 -57.34
CA LEU A 592 45.06 -38.12 -57.30
C LEU A 592 43.94 -37.12 -56.93
N ALA A 593 42.80 -37.36 -57.58
CA ALA A 593 41.64 -36.50 -57.71
C ALA A 593 40.46 -36.89 -56.78
N GLY A 594 39.44 -36.01 -56.77
CA GLY A 594 38.06 -36.27 -56.35
C GLY A 594 37.63 -35.32 -55.22
N GLY A 595 36.57 -34.51 -55.29
CA GLY A 595 35.43 -34.43 -56.20
C GLY A 595 34.15 -34.20 -55.36
N ARG A 596 33.49 -33.04 -55.56
CA ARG A 596 32.04 -32.64 -55.41
C ARG A 596 31.06 -33.61 -54.70
N GLN A 597 30.00 -33.20 -53.99
CA GLN A 597 29.03 -32.12 -54.25
C GLN A 597 28.04 -31.89 -53.07
N GLU A 598 27.21 -30.86 -53.23
CA GLU A 598 26.08 -30.28 -52.47
C GLU A 598 25.05 -31.20 -51.78
N GLY A 599 24.40 -30.64 -50.75
CA GLY A 599 23.12 -31.09 -50.19
C GLY A 599 22.48 -30.02 -49.30
N ASP A 600 21.25 -29.63 -49.64
CA ASP A 600 20.36 -28.58 -49.10
C ASP A 600 19.55 -29.05 -47.88
N GLY A 601 18.99 -28.10 -47.10
CA GLY A 601 17.76 -28.29 -46.31
C GLY A 601 17.80 -28.10 -44.78
N GLY A 602 17.01 -27.13 -44.30
CA GLY A 602 16.07 -27.36 -43.18
C GLY A 602 16.30 -26.60 -41.86
N GLU A 603 15.66 -25.44 -41.72
CA GLU A 603 15.36 -24.78 -40.44
C GLU A 603 14.32 -25.57 -39.61
N GLY A 604 14.47 -25.53 -38.28
CA GLY A 604 13.48 -26.05 -37.33
C GLY A 604 13.80 -25.66 -35.88
N HIS A 605 13.31 -24.50 -35.44
CA HIS A 605 13.26 -24.12 -34.03
C HIS A 605 11.91 -24.53 -33.44
N GLY A 606 11.92 -25.44 -32.46
CA GLY A 606 10.79 -25.74 -31.60
C GLY A 606 10.98 -25.09 -30.22
N MET A 607 10.16 -24.08 -29.90
CA MET A 607 9.96 -23.60 -28.54
C MET A 607 8.69 -24.21 -27.94
N THR A 608 8.83 -24.58 -26.67
CA THR A 608 7.89 -25.24 -25.77
C THR A 608 6.65 -24.41 -25.42
N ALA A 609 5.47 -25.02 -25.54
CA ALA A 609 4.20 -24.50 -25.01
C ALA A 609 3.98 -24.99 -23.56
N TYR A 610 3.77 -24.07 -22.63
CA TYR A 610 3.24 -24.35 -21.29
C TYR A 610 1.72 -24.10 -21.29
N HIS A 611 0.95 -25.14 -20.96
CA HIS A 611 -0.50 -25.11 -20.77
C HIS A 611 -0.90 -24.27 -19.55
N LYS A 612 -1.91 -23.39 -19.72
CA LYS A 612 -2.72 -22.79 -18.65
C LYS A 612 -4.06 -23.51 -18.60
N GLU A 613 -4.45 -24.01 -17.44
CA GLU A 613 -5.85 -24.31 -17.09
C GLU A 613 -6.14 -23.62 -15.75
N ASN A 614 -7.23 -22.84 -15.68
CA ASN A 614 -8.22 -22.78 -14.58
C ASN A 614 -9.07 -21.49 -14.62
N LEU A 615 -10.37 -21.67 -14.85
CA LEU A 615 -11.53 -20.79 -14.60
C LEU A 615 -12.76 -21.73 -14.58
N TYR A 616 -13.80 -21.71 -13.72
CA TYR A 616 -14.36 -20.84 -12.68
C TYR A 616 -15.37 -21.64 -11.81
N THR A 617 -15.79 -21.08 -10.66
CA THR A 617 -17.17 -20.88 -10.10
C THR A 617 -17.14 -20.98 -8.54
N LEU A 618 -17.83 -20.19 -7.70
CA LEU A 618 -19.13 -19.50 -7.69
C LEU A 618 -19.10 -18.28 -6.74
N ALA A 619 -19.88 -17.23 -7.00
CA ALA A 619 -20.77 -16.56 -6.03
C ALA A 619 -21.64 -15.50 -6.71
N GLU A 620 -22.97 -15.62 -6.54
CA GLU A 620 -24.01 -14.75 -7.05
C GLU A 620 -24.04 -13.37 -6.34
N GLU A 621 -24.63 -12.39 -7.03
CA GLU A 621 -24.94 -11.02 -6.60
C GLU A 621 -23.78 -10.03 -6.43
N ASP A 622 -22.92 -9.91 -7.43
CA ASP A 622 -22.26 -8.64 -7.73
C ASP A 622 -21.97 -8.60 -9.24
N GLU A 623 -22.24 -7.47 -9.89
CA GLU A 623 -21.88 -7.22 -11.30
C GLU A 623 -20.36 -7.27 -11.46
N SER A 624 -19.85 -8.48 -11.66
CA SER A 624 -18.48 -8.79 -12.01
C SER A 624 -18.34 -8.68 -13.52
N TYR A 625 -17.54 -7.71 -13.97
CA TYR A 625 -17.09 -7.70 -15.35
C TYR A 625 -16.08 -8.84 -15.51
N VAL A 626 -16.48 -9.89 -16.23
CA VAL A 626 -15.58 -10.95 -16.66
C VAL A 626 -14.78 -10.43 -17.85
N PHE A 627 -13.46 -10.33 -17.69
CA PHE A 627 -12.54 -10.05 -18.80
C PHE A 627 -12.31 -11.34 -19.57
N VAL A 628 -13.01 -11.50 -20.68
CA VAL A 628 -12.81 -12.62 -21.61
C VAL A 628 -11.94 -12.12 -22.76
N ASN A 629 -10.89 -12.87 -23.12
CA ASN A 629 -10.07 -12.56 -24.29
C ASN A 629 -10.93 -12.65 -25.56
N GLN A 630 -10.74 -11.75 -26.53
CA GLN A 630 -11.41 -11.82 -27.84
C GLN A 630 -11.22 -13.20 -28.51
N ALA A 631 -10.08 -13.86 -28.32
CA ALA A 631 -9.81 -15.22 -28.80
C ALA A 631 -10.66 -16.30 -28.10
N GLU A 632 -11.02 -16.09 -26.83
CA GLU A 632 -11.90 -17.00 -26.07
C GLU A 632 -13.37 -16.78 -26.46
N ILE A 633 -13.78 -15.55 -26.77
CA ILE A 633 -15.11 -15.23 -27.32
C ILE A 633 -15.31 -15.92 -28.68
N GLU A 634 -14.33 -15.86 -29.58
CA GLU A 634 -14.40 -16.53 -30.89
C GLU A 634 -14.43 -18.06 -30.78
N THR A 635 -13.83 -18.62 -29.72
CA THR A 635 -13.84 -20.06 -29.43
C THR A 635 -15.19 -20.51 -28.83
N LEU A 636 -15.82 -19.66 -28.01
CA LEU A 636 -17.16 -19.88 -27.45
C LEU A 636 -18.27 -19.69 -28.49
N GLU A 637 -18.14 -18.71 -29.38
CA GLU A 637 -19.10 -18.48 -30.48
C GLU A 637 -19.05 -19.60 -31.53
N LYS A 638 -17.88 -20.24 -31.74
CA LYS A 638 -17.75 -21.43 -32.61
C LYS A 638 -18.29 -22.72 -31.99
N SER A 639 -18.31 -22.82 -30.66
CA SER A 639 -18.75 -24.04 -29.96
C SER A 639 -20.23 -24.05 -29.57
N ASN A 640 -20.93 -22.92 -29.68
CA ASN A 640 -22.35 -22.83 -29.32
C ASN A 640 -23.20 -21.97 -30.29
N PRO A 641 -23.72 -22.55 -31.40
CA PRO A 641 -24.45 -21.81 -32.44
C PRO A 641 -25.82 -21.24 -31.98
N ASN A 642 -26.27 -21.52 -30.75
CA ASN A 642 -27.53 -21.00 -30.21
C ASN A 642 -27.42 -19.61 -29.54
N LEU A 643 -26.23 -19.04 -29.35
CA LEU A 643 -26.06 -17.70 -28.76
C LEU A 643 -26.56 -16.56 -29.68
N ASN A 644 -26.71 -16.79 -30.99
CA ASN A 644 -27.17 -15.75 -31.91
C ASN A 644 -28.66 -15.38 -31.78
N LYS A 645 -29.47 -16.19 -31.07
CA LYS A 645 -30.89 -15.87 -30.84
C LYS A 645 -31.15 -14.90 -29.69
N SER A 646 -30.17 -14.63 -28.81
CA SER A 646 -30.34 -13.65 -27.72
C SER A 646 -30.00 -12.21 -28.15
N LYS A 647 -29.20 -12.02 -29.23
CA LYS A 647 -28.82 -10.71 -29.77
C LYS A 647 -30.00 -9.94 -30.39
N GLU A 648 -31.04 -10.62 -30.90
CA GLU A 648 -32.22 -9.94 -31.47
C GLU A 648 -33.20 -9.37 -30.43
N SER A 649 -33.12 -9.77 -29.16
CA SER A 649 -34.03 -9.27 -28.10
C SER A 649 -33.53 -8.01 -27.38
N ILE A 650 -32.28 -7.61 -27.59
CA ILE A 650 -31.63 -6.50 -26.86
C ILE A 650 -31.58 -5.21 -27.71
N GLY A 651 -31.91 -5.29 -29.01
CA GLY A 651 -31.79 -4.18 -29.98
C GLY A 651 -32.92 -3.15 -30.03
N LYS A 652 -33.88 -3.12 -29.09
CA LYS A 652 -34.99 -2.15 -29.09
C LYS A 652 -35.32 -1.61 -27.70
N SER A 653 -34.42 -0.82 -27.14
CA SER A 653 -34.62 0.08 -25.99
C SER A 653 -33.21 0.39 -25.47
N THR A 654 -32.57 1.49 -25.85
CA THR A 654 -32.83 2.80 -25.27
C THR A 654 -32.08 3.88 -26.06
N HIS A 655 -32.77 4.96 -26.42
CA HIS A 655 -32.16 6.27 -26.58
C HIS A 655 -32.07 6.91 -25.20
N VAL A 656 -30.86 7.23 -24.73
CA VAL A 656 -30.57 8.30 -23.76
C VAL A 656 -29.25 8.93 -24.14
#